data_AF-A0A411WTW9-F1
#
_entry.id   AF-A0A411WTW9-F1
#
_cell.length_a   1.000
_cell.length_b   1.000
_cell.length_c   1.000
_cell.angle_alpha   90.00
_cell.angle_beta   90.00
_cell.angle_gamma   90.00
#
_symmetry.space_group_name_H-M   'P 1'
#
loop_
_entity.id
_entity.type
_entity.pdbx_description
1 polymer ?
#
loop_
_entity_poly.entity_id
_entity_poly.type
_entity_poly.pdbx_seq_one_letter_code
_entity_poly.pdbx_strand_id
1 'polypeptide(L)'
;MAVADYYPLVQTLYVSYFGRPADPIGLDNFSKQLEALGAPTTLAELNVAARDNAGIKALVNTFSGSQESADLYGTGSTLSFVRAIYENLLNRAPDTDGLKFWVNAIEGGGLSRADASLAIADATASNTTDQGKADAALIKAKVAVAGAFTTSIDTADEFEAYQGAAAIEAARDLMATVTGASTPANTQTQINTVLEQLVEGTDGGNTSFTLTDGIDKVSGNAQDNVFAAPVVQNQNGELVNTLETGDSIQGGAGVDTLNAVLTNPQGTDGGVGQAPAISAITNGVEVVNFRSQYFTEGGVNGSNIDAELMAGVTQYWSDNSRTGLQIEDVRQLPEELTFGMRQTDPAAGLNVYFDPAQLADGRSSAGDSTLTLTLVDNANPTAQLANFPVNGVVFKLGGVQFTVTSEAIGNAKTYVEFEAALEAALTANAALAGVTAAVNANNTITLTDAQGRSFEAVGYTWVDNIVPSGGNLAWNQQVGAAVQTDLPIETDVVLDAVGRTAQGGSLDIGSMADGGVATFNVSVDRSSWLTAAESREDFGAGDRHLETVNLTSIGAKGNLAVGSDTDRLDERVVAGLTDVRQVLNKGFEGKLNIGVVLTGESVDRYLAAASGEVQFTYEGGAGADNYTIVVDDALSEDSDFALDAKLGAGDDRLNISVETASNVVVDGGTGSNTIAVARSHGTNAQNTFEGFTNFATYEVEATTNTEHDFTSMVGVTRAVVATEGVVNTVFTDLETAAAVEISGKNQTRQALQSNADQAFGEVHVLGAEGAALTVTLSNTARSTGELTVNRLLVDAAAANNLSAVRTLNIVSNGARDTANFIGDVDAKLVNTFNLTGTQNLTLAITDAANFDASNVNSIGDLVVTGAALTGDLDLSLASGLVTAVDLTGGETVTLTGTAGTADRVTFTGGALDTSENTGISAFETVRFVTADGEFDATNVSGVTLYDIESTTGDLELIELNGQEPIRINTDVQGDVAGDNLTFSAEGESSANSLNLQFRDLDTAVDTDVDTAFGVAEIRVQNYRTISLDLGSAGTVDEAYTFDFDLLDQDGRQREDGAYEADSVYARSLVVTGGGDQGAAGDAGGVDSVDLGTVTNVLSDINFGGFVGRVTAALDVIDVALADSVDRNTIVTVNGYGLDFTETTAGTDSHITTFKFTVDAVADTEDWIITGFDAFGVTDLQTLSILDLSALGVEGLADLNIADDGAGNTVVTSNDNLDFQIILNAVAPADLSNENFRFA
;
A
#
# COMPACT_ATOMS: atom_id res chain seq x y z
N MET A 1 91.01 -25.67 -28.50
CA MET A 1 89.66 -26.17 -28.19
C MET A 1 88.85 -24.96 -27.82
N ALA A 2 87.61 -24.88 -28.27
CA ALA A 2 86.69 -23.82 -27.86
C ALA A 2 85.85 -24.33 -26.68
N VAL A 3 85.34 -23.44 -25.83
CA VAL A 3 84.44 -23.75 -24.71
C VAL A 3 83.28 -24.69 -25.12
N ALA A 4 82.69 -24.46 -26.30
CA ALA A 4 81.59 -25.28 -26.83
C ALA A 4 81.96 -26.76 -27.08
N ASP A 5 83.25 -27.08 -27.27
CA ASP A 5 83.71 -28.46 -27.42
C ASP A 5 83.48 -29.29 -26.14
N TYR A 6 83.29 -28.64 -24.99
CA TYR A 6 83.02 -29.30 -23.70
C TYR A 6 81.53 -29.46 -23.38
N TYR A 7 80.61 -28.82 -24.12
CA TYR A 7 79.17 -28.84 -23.78
C TYR A 7 78.60 -30.27 -23.66
N PRO A 8 78.89 -31.23 -24.58
CA PRO A 8 78.40 -32.59 -24.42
C PRO A 8 78.95 -33.30 -23.17
N LEU A 9 80.19 -32.98 -22.75
CA LEU A 9 80.78 -33.55 -21.54
C LEU A 9 80.14 -33.01 -20.28
N VAL A 10 79.89 -31.71 -20.23
CA VAL A 10 79.22 -31.07 -19.09
C VAL A 10 77.78 -31.57 -18.98
N GLN A 11 77.05 -31.67 -20.09
CA GLN A 11 75.72 -32.28 -20.09
C GLN A 11 75.76 -33.74 -19.63
N THR A 12 76.77 -34.51 -20.02
CA THR A 12 76.96 -35.89 -19.52
C THR A 12 77.16 -35.91 -18.00
N LEU A 13 77.90 -34.95 -17.43
CA LEU A 13 78.09 -34.83 -15.98
C LEU A 13 76.78 -34.47 -15.26
N TYR A 14 76.02 -33.48 -15.74
CA TYR A 14 74.73 -33.09 -15.14
C TYR A 14 73.68 -34.20 -15.25
N VAL A 15 73.55 -34.84 -16.41
CA VAL A 15 72.62 -35.96 -16.59
C VAL A 15 73.05 -37.16 -15.75
N SER A 16 74.33 -37.53 -15.73
CA SER A 16 74.79 -38.69 -14.96
C SER A 16 74.69 -38.50 -13.46
N TYR A 17 75.01 -37.31 -12.96
CA TYR A 17 75.10 -37.04 -11.52
C TYR A 17 73.83 -36.43 -10.93
N PHE A 18 73.07 -35.60 -11.65
CA PHE A 18 71.84 -34.95 -11.14
C PHE A 18 70.56 -35.39 -11.85
N GLY A 19 70.65 -36.15 -12.95
CA GLY A 19 69.49 -36.64 -13.69
C GLY A 19 68.79 -35.58 -14.54
N ARG A 20 69.32 -34.36 -14.63
CA ARG A 20 68.70 -33.23 -15.34
C ARG A 20 69.68 -32.54 -16.32
N PRO A 21 69.18 -31.69 -17.24
CA PRO A 21 70.01 -30.79 -18.04
C PRO A 21 70.69 -29.71 -17.21
N ALA A 22 71.89 -29.28 -17.61
CA ALA A 22 72.54 -28.11 -17.03
C ALA A 22 71.73 -26.83 -17.31
N ASP A 23 71.73 -25.85 -16.40
CA ASP A 23 71.24 -24.51 -16.74
C ASP A 23 72.27 -23.79 -17.66
N PRO A 24 71.86 -22.73 -18.40
CA PRO A 24 72.76 -22.03 -19.31
C PRO A 24 74.04 -21.50 -18.66
N ILE A 25 73.97 -21.01 -17.40
CA ILE A 25 75.13 -20.48 -16.66
C ILE A 25 76.03 -21.63 -16.19
N GLY A 26 75.44 -22.69 -15.63
CA GLY A 26 76.15 -23.89 -15.18
C GLY A 26 76.90 -24.59 -16.31
N LEU A 27 76.29 -24.68 -17.49
CA LEU A 27 76.89 -25.25 -18.70
C LEU A 27 78.13 -24.46 -19.15
N ASP A 28 78.00 -23.14 -19.28
CA ASP A 28 79.08 -22.26 -19.73
C ASP A 28 80.23 -22.18 -18.71
N ASN A 29 79.91 -21.97 -17.42
CA ASN A 29 80.92 -21.84 -16.37
C ASN A 29 81.75 -23.12 -16.19
N PHE A 30 81.11 -24.29 -16.21
CA PHE A 30 81.84 -25.55 -16.04
C PHE A 30 82.70 -25.87 -17.27
N SER A 31 82.19 -25.55 -18.47
CA SER A 31 82.93 -25.71 -19.73
C SER A 31 84.17 -24.81 -19.81
N LYS A 32 84.07 -23.55 -19.37
CA LYS A 32 85.22 -22.62 -19.28
C LYS A 32 86.28 -23.11 -18.28
N GLN A 33 85.85 -23.70 -17.16
CA GLN A 33 86.78 -24.25 -16.17
C GLN A 33 87.50 -25.49 -16.69
N LEU A 34 86.82 -26.37 -17.44
CA LEU A 34 87.46 -27.50 -18.12
C LEU A 34 88.47 -27.03 -19.18
N GLU A 35 88.11 -26.02 -19.97
CA GLU A 35 89.01 -25.41 -20.96
C GLU A 35 90.26 -24.82 -20.31
N ALA A 36 90.10 -24.05 -19.24
CA ALA A 36 91.20 -23.42 -18.50
C ALA A 36 92.17 -24.44 -17.89
N LEU A 37 91.68 -25.62 -17.51
CA LEU A 37 92.47 -26.73 -17.00
C LEU A 37 93.12 -27.57 -18.11
N GLY A 38 92.85 -27.27 -19.39
CA GLY A 38 93.31 -28.07 -20.52
C GLY A 38 92.77 -29.50 -20.51
N ALA A 39 91.53 -29.67 -20.02
CA ALA A 39 90.89 -30.97 -19.95
C ALA A 39 90.68 -31.59 -21.34
N PRO A 40 90.60 -32.91 -21.46
CA PRO A 40 90.23 -33.55 -22.72
C PRO A 40 88.74 -33.37 -23.03
N THR A 41 88.39 -33.47 -24.32
CA THR A 41 87.01 -33.25 -24.83
C THR A 41 86.23 -34.54 -25.07
N THR A 42 86.79 -35.70 -24.72
CA THR A 42 86.09 -37.00 -24.79
C THR A 42 85.81 -37.57 -23.41
N LEU A 43 84.69 -38.29 -23.26
CA LEU A 43 84.24 -38.83 -21.96
C LEU A 43 85.28 -39.78 -21.36
N ALA A 44 85.85 -40.65 -22.18
CA ALA A 44 86.85 -41.63 -21.78
C ALA A 44 88.14 -40.97 -21.29
N GLU A 45 88.63 -39.97 -22.01
CA GLU A 45 89.84 -39.24 -21.61
C GLU A 45 89.56 -38.38 -20.37
N LEU A 46 88.36 -37.79 -20.24
CA LEU A 46 87.97 -37.01 -19.06
C LEU A 46 87.86 -37.90 -17.83
N ASN A 47 87.31 -39.10 -17.95
CA ASN A 47 87.21 -40.09 -16.87
C ASN A 47 88.60 -40.49 -16.33
N VAL A 48 89.60 -40.61 -17.20
CA VAL A 48 91.00 -40.84 -16.79
C VAL A 48 91.59 -39.58 -16.15
N ALA A 49 91.42 -38.42 -16.80
CA ALA A 49 91.97 -37.15 -16.33
C ALA A 49 91.40 -36.71 -14.97
N ALA A 50 90.12 -36.99 -14.70
CA ALA A 50 89.46 -36.71 -13.42
C ALA A 50 90.03 -37.53 -12.25
N ARG A 51 90.78 -38.61 -12.51
CA ARG A 51 91.44 -39.41 -11.47
C ARG A 51 92.89 -38.98 -11.23
N ASP A 52 93.58 -38.60 -12.30
CA ASP A 52 95.03 -38.41 -12.31
C ASP A 52 95.47 -36.94 -12.29
N ASN A 53 94.65 -36.01 -12.79
CA ASN A 53 94.93 -34.58 -12.78
C ASN A 53 94.23 -33.91 -11.58
N ALA A 54 95.01 -33.38 -10.63
CA ALA A 54 94.48 -32.79 -9.40
C ALA A 54 93.48 -31.63 -9.64
N GLY A 55 93.67 -30.83 -10.70
CA GLY A 55 92.78 -29.71 -11.02
C GLY A 55 91.44 -30.19 -11.58
N ILE A 56 91.47 -31.12 -12.54
CA ILE A 56 90.25 -31.70 -13.14
C ILE A 56 89.50 -32.53 -12.09
N LYS A 57 90.23 -33.29 -11.26
CA LYS A 57 89.68 -34.02 -10.12
C LYS A 57 88.96 -33.10 -9.14
N ALA A 58 89.58 -31.99 -8.76
CA ALA A 58 88.96 -31.03 -7.86
C ALA A 58 87.68 -30.44 -8.47
N LEU A 59 87.70 -30.11 -9.77
CA LEU A 59 86.55 -29.56 -10.49
C LEU A 59 85.38 -30.55 -10.59
N VAL A 60 85.63 -31.80 -11.00
CA VAL A 60 84.58 -32.84 -11.08
C VAL A 60 84.00 -33.13 -9.71
N ASN A 61 84.82 -33.13 -8.65
CA ASN A 61 84.36 -33.35 -7.28
C ASN A 61 83.51 -32.20 -6.70
N THR A 62 83.41 -31.04 -7.36
CA THR A 62 82.50 -29.97 -6.91
C THR A 62 81.04 -30.39 -6.99
N PHE A 63 80.68 -31.31 -7.89
CA PHE A 63 79.33 -31.89 -7.98
C PHE A 63 78.95 -32.60 -6.69
N SER A 64 79.85 -33.38 -6.10
CA SER A 64 79.57 -34.07 -4.82
C SER A 64 79.53 -33.14 -3.60
N GLY A 65 80.07 -31.93 -3.71
CA GLY A 65 80.05 -30.92 -2.66
C GLY A 65 78.94 -29.88 -2.81
N SER A 66 78.10 -29.95 -3.85
CA SER A 66 77.05 -28.98 -4.09
C SER A 66 75.85 -29.18 -3.16
N GLN A 67 75.10 -28.09 -2.93
CA GLN A 67 73.83 -28.17 -2.18
C GLN A 67 72.84 -29.11 -2.87
N GLU A 68 72.74 -29.07 -4.20
CA GLU A 68 71.91 -29.98 -4.98
C GLU A 68 72.26 -31.46 -4.77
N SER A 69 73.56 -31.80 -4.62
CA SER A 69 73.96 -33.16 -4.28
C SER A 69 73.57 -33.55 -2.86
N ALA A 70 73.57 -32.61 -1.92
CA ALA A 70 73.09 -32.85 -0.57
C ALA A 70 71.57 -33.06 -0.56
N ASP A 71 70.82 -32.30 -1.35
CA ASP A 71 69.36 -32.41 -1.45
C ASP A 71 68.94 -33.71 -2.15
N LEU A 72 69.61 -34.07 -3.25
CA LEU A 72 69.27 -35.26 -4.05
C LEU A 72 69.68 -36.58 -3.38
N TYR A 73 70.81 -36.61 -2.68
CA TYR A 73 71.37 -37.85 -2.13
C TYR A 73 71.41 -37.91 -0.60
N GLY A 74 71.23 -36.78 0.10
CA GLY A 74 71.21 -36.69 1.57
C GLY A 74 72.39 -37.39 2.26
N THR A 75 72.11 -37.98 3.43
CA THR A 75 73.01 -38.93 4.12
C THR A 75 72.92 -40.35 3.56
N GLY A 76 72.35 -40.52 2.36
CA GLY A 76 72.07 -41.81 1.75
C GLY A 76 73.31 -42.70 1.61
N SER A 77 73.09 -44.00 1.73
CA SER A 77 74.16 -45.00 1.58
C SER A 77 74.79 -44.96 0.18
N THR A 78 76.05 -45.39 0.05
CA THR A 78 76.71 -45.57 -1.26
C THR A 78 75.87 -46.44 -2.20
N LEU A 79 75.14 -47.41 -1.66
CA LEU A 79 74.21 -48.26 -2.39
C LEU A 79 73.05 -47.47 -3.00
N SER A 80 72.44 -46.55 -2.25
CA SER A 80 71.36 -45.69 -2.73
C SER A 80 71.84 -44.74 -3.82
N PHE A 81 73.06 -44.20 -3.65
CA PHE A 81 73.70 -43.34 -4.65
C PHE A 81 73.92 -44.08 -5.99
N VAL A 82 74.54 -45.26 -5.97
CA VAL A 82 74.79 -46.03 -7.22
C VAL A 82 73.48 -46.39 -7.92
N ARG A 83 72.42 -46.73 -7.18
CA ARG A 83 71.09 -47.00 -7.77
C ARG A 83 70.52 -45.77 -8.47
N ALA A 84 70.62 -44.59 -7.85
CA ALA A 84 70.14 -43.35 -8.43
C ALA A 84 70.93 -42.96 -9.70
N ILE A 85 72.25 -43.17 -9.73
CA ILE A 85 73.04 -42.96 -10.95
C ILE A 85 72.58 -43.87 -12.09
N TYR A 86 72.28 -45.14 -11.78
CA TYR A 86 71.75 -46.09 -12.77
C TYR A 86 70.35 -45.68 -13.26
N GLU A 87 69.50 -45.14 -12.39
CA GLU A 87 68.19 -44.63 -12.79
C GLU A 87 68.33 -43.38 -13.68
N ASN A 88 69.08 -42.38 -13.22
CA ASN A 88 69.32 -41.12 -13.93
C ASN A 88 69.93 -41.33 -15.32
N LEU A 89 70.86 -42.29 -15.44
CA LEU A 89 71.61 -42.48 -16.66
C LEU A 89 70.99 -43.54 -17.59
N LEU A 90 70.43 -44.61 -17.02
CA LEU A 90 70.06 -45.83 -17.74
C LEU A 90 68.58 -46.22 -17.63
N ASN A 91 67.75 -45.51 -16.85
CA ASN A 91 66.33 -45.82 -16.59
C ASN A 91 66.11 -47.28 -16.14
N ARG A 92 67.07 -47.83 -15.39
CA ARG A 92 67.02 -49.21 -14.90
C ARG A 92 67.90 -49.38 -13.68
N ALA A 93 67.54 -50.33 -12.81
CA ALA A 93 68.39 -50.72 -11.71
C ALA A 93 69.72 -51.40 -12.18
N PRO A 94 70.81 -51.28 -11.40
CA PRO A 94 72.02 -52.05 -11.63
C PRO A 94 71.79 -53.53 -11.35
N ASP A 95 72.47 -54.40 -12.09
CA ASP A 95 72.56 -55.82 -11.72
C ASP A 95 73.33 -56.00 -10.41
N THR A 96 73.19 -57.17 -9.78
CA THR A 96 73.75 -57.40 -8.44
C THR A 96 75.29 -57.29 -8.41
N ASP A 97 75.97 -57.73 -9.47
CA ASP A 97 77.43 -57.73 -9.53
C ASP A 97 77.96 -56.33 -9.86
N GLY A 98 77.31 -55.62 -10.80
CA GLY A 98 77.58 -54.22 -11.11
C GLY A 98 77.39 -53.30 -9.91
N LEU A 99 76.26 -53.42 -9.20
CA LEU A 99 76.01 -52.66 -7.97
C LEU A 99 77.10 -52.89 -6.93
N LYS A 100 77.47 -54.16 -6.70
CA LYS A 100 78.52 -54.52 -5.74
C LYS A 100 79.89 -53.98 -6.15
N PHE A 101 80.22 -54.02 -7.43
CA PHE A 101 81.47 -53.48 -7.97
C PHE A 101 81.59 -51.98 -7.69
N TRP A 102 80.58 -51.19 -8.07
CA TRP A 102 80.60 -49.74 -7.91
C TRP A 102 80.56 -49.30 -6.44
N VAL A 103 79.76 -49.97 -5.60
CA VAL A 103 79.73 -49.69 -4.15
C VAL A 103 81.10 -49.91 -3.53
N ASN A 104 81.76 -51.05 -3.81
CA ASN A 104 83.09 -51.33 -3.29
C ASN A 104 84.16 -50.34 -3.80
N ALA A 105 84.05 -49.89 -5.05
CA ALA A 105 84.98 -48.91 -5.62
C ALA A 105 84.90 -47.56 -4.90
N ILE A 106 83.70 -47.14 -4.47
CA ILE A 106 83.48 -45.90 -3.74
C ILE A 106 83.85 -46.07 -2.25
N GLU A 107 83.34 -47.10 -1.57
CA GLU A 107 83.58 -47.33 -0.13
C GLU A 107 85.04 -47.67 0.18
N GLY A 108 85.73 -48.32 -0.75
CA GLY A 108 87.17 -48.58 -0.67
C GLY A 108 88.06 -47.35 -0.90
N GLY A 109 87.46 -46.17 -1.17
CA GLY A 109 88.17 -44.93 -1.46
C GLY A 109 88.86 -44.88 -2.83
N GLY A 110 88.53 -45.82 -3.72
CA GLY A 110 89.10 -45.91 -5.07
C GLY A 110 88.48 -44.92 -6.06
N LEU A 111 87.24 -44.51 -5.84
CA LEU A 111 86.51 -43.47 -6.60
C LEU A 111 85.73 -42.58 -5.64
N SER A 112 85.61 -41.28 -5.96
CA SER A 112 84.59 -40.44 -5.35
C SER A 112 83.20 -40.73 -5.96
N ARG A 113 82.13 -40.18 -5.39
CA ARG A 113 80.78 -40.26 -5.96
C ARG A 113 80.73 -39.66 -7.37
N ALA A 114 81.30 -38.46 -7.57
CA ALA A 114 81.37 -37.81 -8.88
C ALA A 114 82.25 -38.58 -9.88
N ASP A 115 83.40 -39.10 -9.45
CA ASP A 115 84.27 -39.92 -10.31
C ASP A 115 83.55 -41.23 -10.72
N ALA A 116 82.72 -41.78 -9.83
CA ALA A 116 81.93 -42.97 -10.11
C ALA A 116 80.80 -42.74 -11.11
N SER A 117 80.08 -41.61 -11.08
CA SER A 117 79.05 -41.32 -12.10
C SER A 117 79.66 -41.21 -13.50
N LEU A 118 80.83 -40.57 -13.60
CA LEU A 118 81.60 -40.45 -14.83
C LEU A 118 82.12 -41.81 -15.31
N ALA A 119 82.61 -42.63 -14.39
CA ALA A 119 83.09 -43.98 -14.68
C ALA A 119 81.97 -44.91 -15.16
N ILE A 120 80.78 -44.81 -14.57
CA ILE A 120 79.60 -45.59 -14.97
C ILE A 120 79.18 -45.19 -16.38
N ALA A 121 79.12 -43.89 -16.69
CA ALA A 121 78.81 -43.40 -18.03
C ALA A 121 79.82 -43.88 -19.08
N ASP A 122 81.11 -43.77 -18.80
CA ASP A 122 82.17 -44.23 -19.71
C ASP A 122 82.16 -45.76 -19.89
N ALA A 123 81.90 -46.52 -18.82
CA ALA A 123 81.87 -47.99 -18.87
C ALA A 123 80.80 -48.54 -19.83
N THR A 124 79.70 -47.83 -20.06
CA THR A 124 78.65 -48.25 -21.00
C THR A 124 79.15 -48.22 -22.45
N ALA A 125 80.00 -47.25 -22.81
CA ALA A 125 80.53 -47.11 -24.17
C ALA A 125 81.48 -48.25 -24.57
N SER A 126 82.13 -48.88 -23.58
CA SER A 126 83.02 -50.04 -23.78
C SER A 126 82.30 -51.39 -23.66
N ASN A 127 81.04 -51.40 -23.22
CA ASN A 127 80.26 -52.63 -23.03
C ASN A 127 79.62 -53.10 -24.33
N THR A 128 80.11 -54.22 -24.87
CA THR A 128 79.69 -54.75 -26.17
C THR A 128 78.46 -55.67 -26.11
N THR A 129 77.91 -55.92 -24.92
CA THR A 129 76.64 -56.66 -24.76
C THR A 129 75.47 -55.88 -25.37
N ASP A 130 74.37 -56.56 -25.66
CA ASP A 130 73.18 -55.90 -26.23
C ASP A 130 72.61 -54.84 -25.28
N GLN A 131 72.63 -55.11 -23.96
CA GLN A 131 72.29 -54.12 -22.94
C GLN A 131 73.26 -52.94 -22.94
N GLY A 132 74.58 -53.19 -23.02
CA GLY A 132 75.59 -52.14 -23.08
C GLY A 132 75.44 -51.20 -24.29
N LYS A 133 75.06 -51.74 -25.45
CA LYS A 133 74.75 -50.94 -26.64
C LYS A 133 73.47 -50.12 -26.47
N ALA A 134 72.44 -50.68 -25.83
CA ALA A 134 71.20 -49.97 -25.52
C ALA A 134 71.45 -48.82 -24.51
N ASP A 135 72.25 -49.08 -23.47
CA ASP A 135 72.66 -48.09 -22.48
C ASP A 135 73.45 -46.94 -23.14
N ALA A 136 74.43 -47.27 -24.00
CA ALA A 136 75.20 -46.25 -24.73
C ALA A 136 74.34 -45.40 -25.67
N ALA A 137 73.33 -46.00 -26.32
CA ALA A 137 72.36 -45.28 -27.15
C ALA A 137 71.47 -44.35 -26.31
N LEU A 138 71.01 -44.81 -25.15
CA LEU A 138 70.20 -44.02 -24.21
C LEU A 138 70.96 -42.81 -23.67
N ILE A 139 72.22 -42.98 -23.24
CA ILE A 139 73.04 -41.86 -22.76
C ILE A 139 73.22 -40.81 -23.85
N LYS A 140 73.50 -41.25 -25.10
CA LYS A 140 73.62 -40.33 -26.23
C LYS A 140 72.33 -39.54 -26.47
N ALA A 141 71.17 -40.20 -26.39
CA ALA A 141 69.87 -39.54 -26.52
C ALA A 141 69.62 -38.54 -25.38
N LYS A 142 69.88 -38.92 -24.13
CA LYS A 142 69.75 -38.04 -22.97
C LYS A 142 70.64 -36.80 -23.06
N VAL A 143 71.90 -36.95 -23.47
CA VAL A 143 72.81 -35.80 -23.65
C VAL A 143 72.33 -34.87 -24.77
N ALA A 144 71.78 -35.40 -25.85
CA ALA A 144 71.25 -34.59 -26.95
C ALA A 144 69.96 -33.83 -26.55
N VAL A 145 69.05 -34.48 -25.83
CA VAL A 145 67.82 -33.86 -25.30
C VAL A 145 68.16 -32.81 -24.24
N ALA A 146 69.09 -33.09 -23.33
CA ALA A 146 69.55 -32.11 -22.34
C ALA A 146 70.18 -30.87 -22.98
N GLY A 147 70.97 -31.05 -24.03
CA GLY A 147 71.50 -29.94 -24.82
C GLY A 147 70.41 -29.10 -25.48
N ALA A 148 69.36 -29.74 -26.03
CA ALA A 148 68.21 -29.05 -26.62
C ALA A 148 67.43 -28.27 -25.55
N PHE A 149 67.12 -28.88 -24.42
CA PHE A 149 66.43 -28.24 -23.28
C PHE A 149 67.18 -26.99 -22.82
N THR A 150 68.50 -27.08 -22.64
CA THR A 150 69.32 -25.93 -22.21
C THR A 150 69.38 -24.83 -23.26
N THR A 151 69.28 -25.19 -24.55
CA THR A 151 69.27 -24.22 -25.66
C THR A 151 67.91 -23.53 -25.78
N SER A 152 66.83 -24.20 -25.38
CA SER A 152 65.47 -23.66 -25.36
C SER A 152 65.21 -22.69 -24.21
N ILE A 153 66.13 -22.56 -23.24
CA ILE A 153 66.09 -21.50 -22.23
C ILE A 153 66.76 -20.27 -22.84
N ASP A 154 66.00 -19.48 -23.60
CA ASP A 154 66.53 -18.35 -24.38
C ASP A 154 65.95 -16.98 -24.00
N THR A 155 64.93 -16.96 -23.13
CA THR A 155 64.38 -15.74 -22.52
C THR A 155 64.82 -15.55 -21.06
N ALA A 156 64.63 -14.33 -20.54
CA ALA A 156 64.89 -14.03 -19.13
C ALA A 156 63.93 -14.77 -18.19
N ASP A 157 62.66 -14.91 -18.58
CA ASP A 157 61.62 -15.53 -17.75
C ASP A 157 61.83 -17.04 -17.64
N GLU A 158 62.14 -17.73 -18.74
CA GLU A 158 62.51 -19.16 -18.72
C GLU A 158 63.80 -19.39 -17.90
N PHE A 159 64.74 -18.45 -17.98
CA PHE A 159 65.97 -18.51 -17.21
C PHE A 159 65.71 -18.39 -15.71
N GLU A 160 64.86 -17.45 -15.29
CA GLU A 160 64.45 -17.31 -13.89
C GLU A 160 63.63 -18.51 -13.41
N ALA A 161 62.72 -19.02 -14.24
CA ALA A 161 61.88 -20.18 -13.94
C ALA A 161 62.70 -21.46 -13.68
N TYR A 162 63.89 -21.60 -14.27
CA TYR A 162 64.75 -22.79 -14.12
C TYR A 162 65.67 -22.79 -12.88
N GLN A 163 65.45 -21.93 -11.89
CA GLN A 163 66.36 -21.75 -10.73
C GLN A 163 65.90 -22.43 -9.43
N GLY A 164 64.78 -23.18 -9.44
CA GLY A 164 64.14 -23.76 -8.25
C GLY A 164 64.05 -25.30 -8.22
N ALA A 165 63.76 -25.86 -7.04
CA ALA A 165 63.66 -27.32 -6.84
C ALA A 165 62.54 -27.96 -7.69
N ALA A 166 61.42 -27.27 -7.91
CA ALA A 166 60.32 -27.76 -8.74
C ALA A 166 60.71 -27.85 -10.23
N ALA A 167 61.40 -26.83 -10.75
CA ALA A 167 61.94 -26.83 -12.10
C ALA A 167 62.98 -27.93 -12.32
N ILE A 168 63.79 -28.18 -11.31
CA ILE A 168 64.76 -29.28 -11.28
C ILE A 168 64.07 -30.64 -11.33
N GLU A 169 62.99 -30.87 -10.59
CA GLU A 169 62.22 -32.12 -10.66
C GLU A 169 61.52 -32.29 -12.01
N ALA A 170 60.85 -31.27 -12.54
CA ALA A 170 60.20 -31.33 -13.85
C ALA A 170 61.19 -31.66 -14.97
N ALA A 171 62.42 -31.12 -14.90
CA ALA A 171 63.47 -31.47 -15.84
C ALA A 171 64.00 -32.90 -15.66
N ARG A 172 64.04 -33.45 -14.43
CA ARG A 172 64.38 -34.87 -14.22
C ARG A 172 63.29 -35.80 -14.75
N ASP A 173 62.02 -35.45 -14.55
CA ASP A 173 60.89 -36.22 -15.07
C ASP A 173 60.93 -36.27 -16.60
N LEU A 174 61.19 -35.14 -17.26
CA LEU A 174 61.45 -35.11 -18.71
C LEU A 174 62.60 -36.05 -19.09
N MET A 175 63.74 -35.98 -18.40
CA MET A 175 64.90 -36.84 -18.67
C MET A 175 64.64 -38.33 -18.41
N ALA A 176 63.70 -38.67 -17.53
CA ALA A 176 63.27 -40.05 -17.29
C ALA A 176 62.45 -40.61 -18.47
N THR A 177 61.68 -39.78 -19.17
CA THR A 177 60.92 -40.19 -20.36
C THR A 177 61.78 -40.48 -21.60
N VAL A 178 63.03 -40.02 -21.61
CA VAL A 178 63.95 -40.18 -22.75
C VAL A 178 64.28 -41.66 -22.96
N THR A 179 64.17 -42.11 -24.21
CA THR A 179 64.54 -43.48 -24.63
C THR A 179 65.70 -43.44 -25.63
N GLY A 180 66.29 -44.60 -25.94
CA GLY A 180 67.34 -44.69 -26.97
C GLY A 180 66.91 -44.26 -28.39
N ALA A 181 65.61 -44.04 -28.63
CA ALA A 181 65.07 -43.52 -29.89
C ALA A 181 64.75 -42.01 -29.86
N SER A 182 64.89 -41.35 -28.71
CA SER A 182 64.62 -39.92 -28.57
C SER A 182 65.68 -39.09 -29.31
N THR A 183 65.23 -37.99 -29.92
CA THR A 183 66.05 -37.00 -30.61
C THR A 183 65.58 -35.59 -30.21
N PRO A 184 66.42 -34.55 -30.33
CA PRO A 184 65.97 -33.17 -30.09
C PRO A 184 64.66 -32.83 -30.80
N ALA A 185 64.51 -33.22 -32.07
CA ALA A 185 63.34 -32.89 -32.88
C ALA A 185 62.03 -33.52 -32.38
N ASN A 186 62.03 -34.78 -31.93
CA ASN A 186 60.81 -35.44 -31.46
C ASN A 186 60.51 -35.19 -29.98
N THR A 187 61.43 -34.57 -29.24
CA THR A 187 61.25 -34.21 -27.82
C THR A 187 60.99 -32.70 -27.66
N GLN A 188 61.13 -31.90 -28.72
CA GLN A 188 61.03 -30.43 -28.66
C GLN A 188 59.68 -29.93 -28.13
N THR A 189 58.56 -30.54 -28.51
CA THR A 189 57.24 -30.15 -27.97
C THR A 189 57.17 -30.36 -26.46
N GLN A 190 57.71 -31.48 -25.96
CA GLN A 190 57.75 -31.76 -24.52
C GLN A 190 58.66 -30.80 -23.77
N ILE A 191 59.80 -30.41 -24.38
CA ILE A 191 60.69 -29.38 -23.84
C ILE A 191 59.93 -28.05 -23.71
N ASN A 192 59.24 -27.60 -24.75
CA ASN A 192 58.49 -26.34 -24.74
C ASN A 192 57.37 -26.36 -23.70
N THR A 193 56.60 -27.45 -23.62
CA THR A 193 55.54 -27.59 -22.61
C THR A 193 56.08 -27.52 -21.18
N VAL A 194 57.23 -28.14 -20.91
CA VAL A 194 57.85 -28.05 -19.59
C VAL A 194 58.29 -26.61 -19.29
N LEU A 195 58.84 -25.89 -20.27
CA LEU A 195 59.26 -24.48 -20.07
C LEU A 195 58.07 -23.53 -19.88
N GLU A 196 57.01 -23.68 -20.68
CA GLU A 196 55.76 -22.92 -20.53
C GLU A 196 55.15 -23.12 -19.13
N GLN A 197 55.05 -24.38 -18.67
CA GLN A 197 54.54 -24.69 -17.33
C GLN A 197 55.39 -24.13 -16.19
N LEU A 198 56.70 -24.00 -16.39
CA LEU A 198 57.60 -23.41 -15.40
C LEU A 198 57.48 -21.88 -15.34
N VAL A 199 57.15 -21.23 -16.46
CA VAL A 199 56.94 -19.78 -16.54
C VAL A 199 55.56 -19.37 -16.02
N GLU A 200 54.52 -20.18 -16.27
CA GLU A 200 53.14 -19.86 -15.88
C GLU A 200 52.81 -20.14 -14.40
N GLY A 201 53.62 -20.96 -13.72
CA GLY A 201 53.37 -21.37 -12.33
C GLY A 201 52.32 -22.48 -12.26
N THR A 202 52.65 -23.60 -11.62
CA THR A 202 51.73 -24.73 -11.42
C THR A 202 51.12 -24.67 -10.03
N ASP A 203 49.99 -23.97 -9.89
CA ASP A 203 49.14 -24.13 -8.70
C ASP A 203 48.32 -25.42 -8.83
N GLY A 204 48.96 -26.52 -8.41
CA GLY A 204 48.41 -27.87 -8.44
C GLY A 204 47.07 -28.01 -7.70
N GLY A 205 45.97 -28.11 -8.45
CA GLY A 205 44.66 -28.57 -7.96
C GLY A 205 43.94 -27.62 -6.99
N ASN A 206 44.42 -26.38 -6.81
CA ASN A 206 43.71 -25.39 -6.01
C ASN A 206 42.54 -24.82 -6.81
N THR A 207 41.35 -24.74 -6.21
CA THR A 207 40.15 -24.15 -6.81
C THR A 207 39.77 -22.83 -6.14
N SER A 208 40.60 -22.30 -5.23
CA SER A 208 40.33 -21.04 -4.54
C SER A 208 41.57 -20.14 -4.51
N PHE A 209 41.40 -18.93 -5.01
CA PHE A 209 42.43 -17.91 -5.13
C PHE A 209 42.00 -16.67 -4.34
N THR A 210 42.94 -15.92 -3.78
CA THR A 210 42.64 -14.68 -3.06
C THR A 210 43.55 -13.58 -3.58
N LEU A 211 42.94 -12.50 -4.06
CA LEU A 211 43.63 -11.32 -4.55
C LEU A 211 44.23 -10.52 -3.38
N THR A 212 45.24 -9.72 -3.68
CA THR A 212 46.06 -8.97 -2.74
C THR A 212 45.99 -7.47 -3.01
N ASP A 213 46.64 -6.67 -2.17
CA ASP A 213 46.79 -5.22 -2.40
C ASP A 213 47.92 -5.02 -3.43
N GLY A 214 47.58 -4.54 -4.61
CA GLY A 214 48.44 -4.45 -5.80
C GLY A 214 47.99 -5.34 -6.96
N ILE A 215 48.67 -5.19 -8.11
CA ILE A 215 48.31 -5.91 -9.35
C ILE A 215 48.52 -7.42 -9.20
N ASP A 216 47.44 -8.18 -9.37
CA ASP A 216 47.43 -9.64 -9.35
C ASP A 216 47.34 -10.25 -10.76
N LYS A 217 48.06 -11.37 -10.97
CA LYS A 217 47.89 -12.23 -12.15
C LYS A 217 47.63 -13.66 -11.69
N VAL A 218 46.36 -14.06 -11.70
CA VAL A 218 45.90 -15.35 -11.19
C VAL A 218 45.26 -16.17 -12.30
N SER A 219 45.52 -17.48 -12.30
CA SER A 219 44.97 -18.41 -13.29
C SER A 219 44.44 -19.66 -12.60
N GLY A 220 43.20 -19.98 -12.91
CA GLY A 220 42.49 -21.17 -12.49
C GLY A 220 42.84 -22.40 -13.32
N ASN A 221 42.08 -23.47 -13.11
CA ASN A 221 42.24 -24.76 -13.75
C ASN A 221 40.95 -25.14 -14.52
N ALA A 222 40.73 -26.43 -14.77
CA ALA A 222 39.57 -26.90 -15.54
C ALA A 222 38.35 -27.28 -14.67
N GLN A 223 38.33 -26.85 -13.41
CA GLN A 223 37.24 -27.06 -12.45
C GLN A 223 36.65 -25.70 -12.07
N ASP A 224 35.47 -25.70 -11.47
CA ASP A 224 34.85 -24.50 -10.89
C ASP A 224 35.79 -23.86 -9.85
N ASN A 225 36.26 -22.64 -10.12
CA ASN A 225 37.19 -21.89 -9.29
C ASN A 225 36.54 -20.69 -8.64
N VAL A 226 37.06 -20.28 -7.48
CA VAL A 226 36.60 -19.12 -6.72
C VAL A 226 37.76 -18.15 -6.51
N PHE A 227 37.65 -16.97 -7.08
CA PHE A 227 38.56 -15.84 -6.89
C PHE A 227 37.96 -14.91 -5.86
N ALA A 228 38.57 -14.76 -4.69
CA ALA A 228 38.11 -13.88 -3.63
C ALA A 228 38.93 -12.58 -3.63
N ALA A 229 38.27 -11.44 -3.75
CA ALA A 229 38.86 -10.12 -3.64
C ALA A 229 38.29 -9.38 -2.41
N PRO A 230 38.77 -9.69 -1.19
CA PRO A 230 38.31 -9.03 0.02
C PRO A 230 38.84 -7.59 0.12
N VAL A 231 38.18 -6.73 0.89
CA VAL A 231 38.81 -5.48 1.33
C VAL A 231 39.88 -5.80 2.38
N VAL A 232 41.09 -5.28 2.18
CA VAL A 232 42.21 -5.45 3.12
C VAL A 232 42.67 -4.10 3.64
N GLN A 233 43.52 -4.13 4.67
CA GLN A 233 44.20 -2.94 5.16
C GLN A 233 45.61 -2.92 4.59
N ASN A 234 45.98 -1.84 3.89
CA ASN A 234 47.33 -1.67 3.36
C ASN A 234 48.34 -1.36 4.48
N GLN A 235 49.62 -1.22 4.11
CA GLN A 235 50.70 -0.92 5.07
C GLN A 235 50.56 0.46 5.76
N ASN A 236 49.76 1.36 5.21
CA ASN A 236 49.47 2.69 5.77
C ASN A 236 48.28 2.68 6.75
N GLY A 237 47.62 1.54 6.93
CA GLY A 237 46.43 1.43 7.76
C GLY A 237 45.13 1.82 7.04
N GLU A 238 45.18 2.04 5.73
CA GLU A 238 44.03 2.42 4.90
C GLU A 238 43.29 1.17 4.44
N LEU A 239 41.96 1.22 4.40
CA LEU A 239 41.16 0.17 3.77
C LEU A 239 41.26 0.32 2.26
N VAL A 240 41.62 -0.75 1.55
CA VAL A 240 41.81 -0.80 0.10
C VAL A 240 41.09 -1.99 -0.51
N ASN A 241 40.70 -1.86 -1.77
CA ASN A 241 40.20 -2.99 -2.55
C ASN A 241 41.38 -3.91 -2.91
N THR A 242 41.11 -5.21 -3.04
CA THR A 242 42.07 -6.14 -3.66
C THR A 242 41.67 -6.51 -5.08
N LEU A 243 40.46 -6.13 -5.52
CA LEU A 243 40.17 -6.04 -6.94
C LEU A 243 40.52 -4.62 -7.38
N GLU A 244 41.56 -4.49 -8.17
CA GLU A 244 42.13 -3.23 -8.61
C GLU A 244 42.27 -3.17 -10.13
N THR A 245 42.41 -1.96 -10.66
CA THR A 245 42.69 -1.77 -12.08
C THR A 245 44.06 -2.35 -12.43
N GLY A 246 44.09 -3.25 -13.42
CA GLY A 246 45.29 -3.95 -13.86
C GLY A 246 45.37 -5.41 -13.41
N ASP A 247 44.49 -5.86 -12.52
CA ASP A 247 44.37 -7.28 -12.18
C ASP A 247 43.99 -8.11 -13.41
N SER A 248 44.54 -9.32 -13.50
CA SER A 248 44.24 -10.28 -14.56
C SER A 248 43.87 -11.64 -13.98
N ILE A 249 42.61 -12.02 -14.20
CA ILE A 249 42.01 -13.26 -13.71
C ILE A 249 41.64 -14.14 -14.90
N GLN A 250 42.20 -15.34 -14.94
CA GLN A 250 41.84 -16.38 -15.91
C GLN A 250 41.11 -17.48 -15.15
N GLY A 251 39.82 -17.73 -15.41
CA GLY A 251 39.09 -18.79 -14.69
C GLY A 251 39.45 -20.19 -15.20
N GLY A 252 39.50 -20.35 -16.52
CA GLY A 252 39.85 -21.62 -17.15
C GLY A 252 38.61 -22.29 -17.75
N ALA A 253 38.32 -23.51 -17.32
CA ALA A 253 37.08 -24.19 -17.71
C ALA A 253 36.29 -24.58 -16.46
N GLY A 254 34.97 -24.64 -16.56
CA GLY A 254 34.11 -24.85 -15.39
C GLY A 254 33.14 -23.67 -15.27
N VAL A 255 32.56 -23.49 -14.08
CA VAL A 255 31.84 -22.28 -13.71
C VAL A 255 32.65 -21.55 -12.65
N ASP A 256 33.35 -20.52 -13.09
CA ASP A 256 34.31 -19.77 -12.29
C ASP A 256 33.65 -18.51 -11.70
N THR A 257 33.95 -18.24 -10.43
CA THR A 257 33.30 -17.20 -9.63
C THR A 257 34.29 -16.20 -9.09
N LEU A 258 34.09 -14.90 -9.35
CA LEU A 258 34.76 -13.79 -8.68
C LEU A 258 33.87 -13.24 -7.56
N ASN A 259 34.36 -13.22 -6.33
CA ASN A 259 33.70 -12.63 -5.16
C ASN A 259 34.48 -11.40 -4.70
N ALA A 260 34.03 -10.21 -5.07
CA ALA A 260 34.71 -8.95 -4.78
C ALA A 260 33.93 -8.10 -3.77
N VAL A 261 34.62 -7.65 -2.72
CA VAL A 261 34.10 -6.67 -1.77
C VAL A 261 34.69 -5.31 -2.14
N LEU A 262 33.81 -4.34 -2.41
CA LEU A 262 34.18 -3.02 -2.88
C LEU A 262 34.03 -1.99 -1.76
N THR A 263 35.02 -1.13 -1.59
CA THR A 263 35.00 0.04 -0.72
C THR A 263 35.64 1.22 -1.45
N ASN A 264 35.28 2.44 -1.06
CA ASN A 264 36.09 3.60 -1.37
C ASN A 264 37.37 3.55 -0.51
N PRO A 265 38.59 3.67 -1.08
CA PRO A 265 39.81 3.63 -0.29
C PRO A 265 39.83 4.74 0.77
N GLN A 266 39.96 4.39 2.05
CA GLN A 266 40.05 5.40 3.12
C GLN A 266 41.48 5.94 3.23
N GLY A 267 41.79 7.07 2.58
CA GLY A 267 43.13 7.65 2.61
C GLY A 267 43.19 9.15 2.30
N THR A 268 43.15 9.97 3.36
CA THR A 268 43.33 11.44 3.43
C THR A 268 42.25 12.37 2.86
N ASP A 269 41.68 13.13 3.80
CA ASP A 269 41.06 14.44 3.63
C ASP A 269 41.98 15.36 2.80
N GLY A 270 41.88 15.28 1.48
CA GLY A 270 42.82 15.95 0.58
C GLY A 270 42.86 15.46 -0.87
N GLY A 271 41.75 15.55 -1.61
CA GLY A 271 41.82 15.85 -3.05
C GLY A 271 41.87 14.69 -4.08
N VAL A 272 41.69 13.43 -3.71
CA VAL A 272 41.45 12.33 -4.67
C VAL A 272 40.03 11.78 -4.53
N GLY A 273 39.04 12.63 -4.73
CA GLY A 273 37.64 12.21 -4.94
C GLY A 273 37.37 11.76 -6.38
N GLN A 274 38.36 11.18 -7.08
CA GLN A 274 38.36 10.99 -8.54
C GLN A 274 39.15 9.73 -8.94
N ALA A 275 39.06 8.63 -8.18
CA ALA A 275 39.54 7.35 -8.72
C ALA A 275 38.58 6.92 -9.85
N PRO A 276 39.08 6.50 -11.03
CA PRO A 276 38.23 5.91 -12.06
C PRO A 276 37.63 4.59 -11.56
N ALA A 277 36.59 4.09 -12.23
CA ALA A 277 36.04 2.77 -11.96
C ALA A 277 37.11 1.67 -12.09
N ILE A 278 36.94 0.57 -11.35
CA ILE A 278 37.89 -0.55 -11.36
C ILE A 278 37.78 -1.27 -12.70
N SER A 279 38.87 -1.30 -13.47
CA SER A 279 38.95 -1.95 -14.79
C SER A 279 39.89 -3.15 -14.70
N ALA A 280 39.36 -4.28 -14.25
CA ALA A 280 40.07 -5.54 -14.13
C ALA A 280 39.87 -6.40 -15.39
N ILE A 281 40.87 -7.21 -15.74
CA ILE A 281 40.81 -8.12 -16.88
C ILE A 281 40.32 -9.49 -16.38
N THR A 282 39.16 -9.93 -16.86
CA THR A 282 38.72 -11.33 -16.67
C THR A 282 38.63 -12.05 -18.01
N ASN A 283 38.89 -13.36 -17.98
CA ASN A 283 38.66 -14.24 -19.11
C ASN A 283 38.28 -15.63 -18.61
N GLY A 284 37.11 -16.12 -19.02
CA GLY A 284 36.53 -17.37 -18.54
C GLY A 284 36.16 -17.31 -17.06
N VAL A 285 35.64 -16.17 -16.58
CA VAL A 285 35.00 -16.05 -15.25
C VAL A 285 33.53 -15.80 -15.49
N GLU A 286 32.67 -16.78 -15.24
CA GLU A 286 31.25 -16.72 -15.63
C GLU A 286 30.39 -15.92 -14.64
N VAL A 287 30.69 -15.98 -13.34
CA VAL A 287 29.89 -15.38 -12.28
C VAL A 287 30.70 -14.34 -11.51
N VAL A 288 30.18 -13.12 -11.40
CA VAL A 288 30.81 -12.07 -10.60
C VAL A 288 29.85 -11.57 -9.53
N ASN A 289 30.28 -11.67 -8.27
CA ASN A 289 29.56 -11.23 -7.10
C ASN A 289 30.26 -10.02 -6.48
N PHE A 290 29.61 -8.87 -6.58
CA PHE A 290 30.07 -7.62 -6.00
C PHE A 290 29.31 -7.29 -4.73
N ARG A 291 30.05 -7.03 -3.66
CA ARG A 291 29.53 -6.51 -2.41
C ARG A 291 30.01 -5.08 -2.20
N SER A 292 29.16 -4.09 -2.45
CA SER A 292 29.47 -2.68 -2.21
C SER A 292 29.29 -2.33 -0.72
N GLN A 293 30.36 -1.95 0.00
CA GLN A 293 30.33 -1.66 1.44
C GLN A 293 30.13 -0.19 1.77
N TYR A 294 30.94 0.68 1.15
CA TYR A 294 30.93 2.12 1.39
C TYR A 294 31.47 2.84 0.16
N PHE A 295 30.62 3.58 -0.53
CA PHE A 295 31.00 4.43 -1.65
C PHE A 295 30.35 5.81 -1.44
N THR A 296 31.12 6.86 -1.62
CA THR A 296 30.59 8.23 -1.71
C THR A 296 30.49 8.60 -3.17
N GLU A 297 29.31 9.05 -3.63
CA GLU A 297 29.12 9.66 -4.95
C GLU A 297 30.19 10.74 -5.20
N GLY A 298 30.94 10.65 -6.29
CA GLY A 298 31.97 11.65 -6.60
C GLY A 298 33.02 11.29 -7.65
N GLY A 299 33.10 10.02 -8.09
CA GLY A 299 33.93 9.64 -9.24
C GLY A 299 33.45 10.28 -10.55
N VAL A 300 34.26 10.22 -11.61
CA VAL A 300 33.80 10.57 -12.96
C VAL A 300 32.68 9.59 -13.30
N ASN A 301 31.45 10.08 -13.49
CA ASN A 301 30.21 9.32 -13.76
C ASN A 301 29.67 8.38 -12.65
N GLY A 302 30.32 8.27 -11.49
CA GLY A 302 29.80 7.53 -10.31
C GLY A 302 29.96 6.00 -10.33
N SER A 303 30.57 5.42 -11.37
CA SER A 303 30.73 3.96 -11.56
C SER A 303 31.69 3.30 -10.58
N ASN A 304 31.38 2.07 -10.16
CA ASN A 304 32.26 1.24 -9.32
C ASN A 304 33.17 0.34 -10.16
N ILE A 305 32.62 -0.27 -11.20
CA ILE A 305 33.27 -1.25 -12.07
C ILE A 305 33.16 -0.78 -13.52
N ASP A 306 34.29 -0.82 -14.23
CA ASP A 306 34.36 -0.72 -15.69
C ASP A 306 34.55 -2.14 -16.24
N ALA A 307 33.55 -2.64 -16.94
CA ALA A 307 33.47 -4.01 -17.43
C ALA A 307 34.08 -4.19 -18.83
N GLU A 308 34.74 -3.17 -19.42
CA GLU A 308 35.31 -3.21 -20.78
C GLU A 308 36.13 -4.48 -21.04
N LEU A 309 36.91 -4.90 -20.04
CA LEU A 309 37.87 -6.02 -20.13
C LEU A 309 37.42 -7.27 -19.36
N MET A 310 36.15 -7.34 -18.95
CA MET A 310 35.60 -8.49 -18.21
C MET A 310 34.99 -9.55 -19.14
N ALA A 311 35.81 -10.21 -19.94
CA ALA A 311 35.36 -11.19 -20.93
C ALA A 311 34.92 -12.52 -20.29
N GLY A 312 33.85 -13.13 -20.82
CA GLY A 312 33.33 -14.42 -20.37
C GLY A 312 32.37 -14.35 -19.19
N VAL A 313 32.16 -13.18 -18.59
CA VAL A 313 31.12 -13.00 -17.56
C VAL A 313 29.75 -13.18 -18.19
N THR A 314 28.92 -13.99 -17.55
CA THR A 314 27.51 -14.27 -17.90
C THR A 314 26.56 -13.82 -16.78
N GLN A 315 27.06 -13.61 -15.56
CA GLN A 315 26.25 -13.16 -14.44
C GLN A 315 26.95 -12.07 -13.62
N TYR A 316 26.24 -10.98 -13.39
CA TYR A 316 26.67 -9.89 -12.51
C TYR A 316 25.72 -9.78 -11.31
N TRP A 317 26.26 -9.85 -10.10
CA TRP A 317 25.48 -9.86 -8.87
C TRP A 317 25.85 -8.70 -7.95
N SER A 318 24.85 -7.95 -7.48
CA SER A 318 24.91 -7.19 -6.24
C SER A 318 24.59 -8.14 -5.08
N ASP A 319 25.61 -8.57 -4.35
CA ASP A 319 25.52 -9.61 -3.33
C ASP A 319 25.83 -9.05 -1.94
N ASN A 320 24.81 -8.98 -1.08
CA ASN A 320 24.92 -8.46 0.29
C ASN A 320 25.51 -7.04 0.35
N SER A 321 25.23 -6.25 -0.69
CA SER A 321 25.62 -4.85 -0.83
C SER A 321 24.89 -3.96 0.17
N ARG A 322 25.63 -2.99 0.73
CA ARG A 322 25.16 -2.02 1.72
C ARG A 322 24.80 -0.66 1.13
N THR A 323 25.20 -0.42 -0.11
CA THR A 323 24.97 0.80 -0.88
C THR A 323 24.81 0.43 -2.36
N GLY A 324 24.43 1.39 -3.20
CA GLY A 324 24.31 1.21 -4.64
C GLY A 324 25.57 0.66 -5.29
N LEU A 325 25.37 -0.15 -6.34
CA LEU A 325 26.42 -0.68 -7.21
C LEU A 325 26.16 -0.21 -8.64
N GLN A 326 27.16 0.41 -9.27
CA GLN A 326 27.12 0.81 -10.67
C GLN A 326 28.23 0.11 -11.47
N ILE A 327 27.85 -0.54 -12.56
CA ILE A 327 28.72 -1.23 -13.51
C ILE A 327 28.56 -0.54 -14.87
N GLU A 328 29.65 -0.14 -15.51
CA GLU A 328 29.64 0.50 -16.83
C GLU A 328 30.46 -0.28 -17.86
N ASP A 329 30.34 0.12 -19.12
CA ASP A 329 31.04 -0.47 -20.28
C ASP A 329 30.90 -2.00 -20.38
N VAL A 330 29.68 -2.50 -20.17
CA VAL A 330 29.38 -3.92 -20.40
C VAL A 330 29.35 -4.18 -21.91
N ARG A 331 30.21 -5.11 -22.38
CA ARG A 331 30.43 -5.39 -23.81
C ARG A 331 29.90 -6.73 -24.30
N GLN A 332 29.27 -7.50 -23.41
CA GLN A 332 28.47 -8.67 -23.78
C GLN A 332 27.07 -8.25 -24.21
N LEU A 333 26.41 -9.10 -24.98
CA LEU A 333 25.03 -8.89 -25.38
C LEU A 333 24.10 -9.04 -24.16
N PRO A 334 23.10 -8.16 -23.96
CA PRO A 334 22.15 -8.26 -22.84
C PRO A 334 21.47 -9.63 -22.73
N GLU A 335 21.21 -10.26 -23.87
CA GLU A 335 20.51 -11.55 -24.00
C GLU A 335 21.37 -12.73 -23.52
N GLU A 336 22.68 -12.53 -23.32
CA GLU A 336 23.63 -13.52 -22.79
C GLU A 336 23.88 -13.35 -21.29
N LEU A 337 23.27 -12.32 -20.67
CA LEU A 337 23.56 -11.91 -19.30
C LEU A 337 22.39 -12.10 -18.34
N THR A 338 22.75 -12.43 -17.10
CA THR A 338 21.85 -12.36 -15.95
C THR A 338 22.36 -11.33 -14.94
N PHE A 339 21.48 -10.43 -14.52
CA PHE A 339 21.75 -9.46 -13.46
C PHE A 339 21.02 -9.83 -12.18
N GLY A 340 21.74 -9.94 -11.08
CA GLY A 340 21.19 -10.42 -9.82
C GLY A 340 21.33 -9.41 -8.69
N MET A 341 20.30 -9.31 -7.85
CA MET A 341 20.37 -8.61 -6.57
C MET A 341 19.97 -9.59 -5.47
N ARG A 342 20.89 -9.87 -4.53
CA ARG A 342 20.60 -10.75 -3.42
C ARG A 342 21.08 -10.23 -2.07
N GLN A 343 20.22 -10.37 -1.06
CA GLN A 343 20.49 -9.96 0.32
C GLN A 343 20.95 -8.49 0.47
N THR A 344 20.57 -7.60 -0.43
CA THR A 344 20.98 -6.19 -0.38
C THR A 344 20.30 -5.47 0.79
N ASP A 345 21.03 -4.57 1.46
CA ASP A 345 20.46 -3.75 2.53
C ASP A 345 19.43 -2.73 1.96
N PRO A 346 18.60 -2.11 2.81
CA PRO A 346 17.65 -1.09 2.35
C PRO A 346 18.33 0.02 1.55
N ALA A 347 17.63 0.55 0.53
CA ALA A 347 18.11 1.55 -0.43
C ALA A 347 19.32 1.15 -1.32
N ALA A 348 19.89 -0.05 -1.20
CA ALA A 348 20.97 -0.49 -2.07
C ALA A 348 20.43 -0.93 -3.45
N GLY A 349 20.73 -0.13 -4.48
CA GLY A 349 20.34 -0.36 -5.88
C GLY A 349 21.42 -1.02 -6.74
N LEU A 350 21.06 -1.32 -7.99
CA LEU A 350 21.95 -1.85 -9.03
C LEU A 350 21.74 -1.07 -10.33
N ASN A 351 22.79 -0.41 -10.80
CA ASN A 351 22.82 0.29 -12.07
C ASN A 351 23.82 -0.40 -13.00
N VAL A 352 23.43 -0.70 -14.23
CA VAL A 352 24.28 -1.34 -15.23
C VAL A 352 24.12 -0.61 -16.55
N TYR A 353 25.23 -0.19 -17.14
CA TYR A 353 25.24 0.54 -18.40
C TYR A 353 26.09 -0.17 -19.44
N PHE A 354 25.46 -0.56 -20.54
CA PHE A 354 26.11 -1.21 -21.67
C PHE A 354 26.85 -0.22 -22.55
N ASP A 355 27.87 -0.71 -23.25
CA ASP A 355 28.36 -0.02 -24.44
C ASP A 355 27.23 0.06 -25.49
N PRO A 356 26.99 1.25 -26.09
CA PRO A 356 25.89 1.44 -27.04
C PRO A 356 25.93 0.48 -28.23
N ALA A 357 27.10 -0.04 -28.62
CA ALA A 357 27.18 -1.01 -29.71
C ALA A 357 26.49 -2.34 -29.37
N GLN A 358 26.36 -2.68 -28.08
CA GLN A 358 25.63 -3.88 -27.63
C GLN A 358 24.12 -3.66 -27.57
N LEU A 359 23.65 -2.44 -27.74
CA LEU A 359 22.23 -2.07 -27.70
C LEU A 359 21.71 -1.64 -29.08
N ALA A 360 22.48 -1.85 -30.14
CA ALA A 360 22.04 -1.56 -31.49
C ALA A 360 20.86 -2.46 -31.91
N ASP A 361 19.85 -1.84 -32.52
CA ASP A 361 18.67 -2.52 -33.09
C ASP A 361 19.00 -3.60 -34.14
N GLY A 362 18.00 -4.40 -34.49
CA GLY A 362 18.12 -5.44 -35.53
C GLY A 362 18.46 -6.83 -35.01
N ARG A 363 18.21 -7.08 -33.71
CA ARG A 363 18.11 -8.44 -33.19
C ARG A 363 17.05 -9.16 -34.00
N SER A 364 17.41 -10.29 -34.59
CA SER A 364 16.45 -11.08 -35.35
C SER A 364 16.69 -12.55 -35.12
N SER A 365 15.61 -13.30 -34.89
CA SER A 365 15.66 -14.75 -34.92
C SER A 365 15.36 -15.23 -36.34
N ALA A 366 16.02 -16.31 -36.74
CA ALA A 366 15.69 -17.00 -37.98
C ALA A 366 14.28 -17.59 -37.82
N GLY A 367 13.26 -16.89 -38.30
CA GLY A 367 11.91 -17.42 -38.42
C GLY A 367 11.80 -18.41 -39.56
N ASP A 368 10.59 -18.93 -39.75
CA ASP A 368 10.25 -19.94 -40.74
C ASP A 368 10.97 -19.72 -42.08
N SER A 369 11.77 -20.71 -42.47
CA SER A 369 12.29 -20.77 -43.83
C SER A 369 11.31 -21.55 -44.69
N THR A 370 11.15 -21.16 -45.96
CA THR A 370 10.21 -21.85 -46.85
C THR A 370 10.84 -22.29 -48.16
N LEU A 371 10.33 -23.40 -48.71
CA LEU A 371 10.63 -23.87 -50.06
C LEU A 371 9.32 -24.12 -50.81
N THR A 372 9.02 -23.30 -51.81
CA THR A 372 7.85 -23.50 -52.67
C THR A 372 8.18 -24.46 -53.80
N LEU A 373 7.40 -25.52 -53.89
CA LEU A 373 7.41 -26.54 -54.93
C LEU A 373 6.32 -26.22 -55.95
N THR A 374 6.72 -25.99 -57.19
CA THR A 374 5.80 -25.80 -58.31
C THR A 374 5.86 -27.03 -59.19
N LEU A 375 4.69 -27.66 -59.44
CA LEU A 375 4.51 -28.78 -60.35
C LEU A 375 3.27 -28.45 -61.20
N VAL A 376 3.41 -28.22 -62.50
CA VAL A 376 2.31 -27.76 -63.36
C VAL A 376 2.26 -28.56 -64.65
N ASP A 377 1.11 -29.18 -64.93
CA ASP A 377 0.78 -29.71 -66.26
C ASP A 377 0.18 -28.59 -67.12
N ASN A 378 1.01 -27.94 -67.92
CA ASN A 378 0.62 -26.87 -68.84
C ASN A 378 -0.32 -27.35 -69.96
N ALA A 379 -0.30 -28.65 -70.28
CA ALA A 379 -1.12 -29.22 -71.35
C ALA A 379 -2.52 -29.63 -70.85
N ASN A 380 -2.64 -30.07 -69.59
CA ASN A 380 -3.92 -30.44 -68.98
C ASN A 380 -4.04 -29.94 -67.52
N PRO A 381 -4.28 -28.65 -67.29
CA PRO A 381 -4.30 -28.07 -65.94
C PRO A 381 -5.34 -28.72 -65.00
N THR A 382 -6.46 -29.21 -65.54
CA THR A 382 -7.51 -29.91 -64.79
C THR A 382 -7.14 -31.33 -64.37
N ALA A 383 -6.09 -31.92 -64.95
CA ALA A 383 -5.58 -33.25 -64.60
C ALA A 383 -4.60 -33.22 -63.41
N GLN A 384 -4.28 -32.04 -62.86
CA GLN A 384 -3.37 -31.85 -61.73
C GLN A 384 -2.04 -32.62 -61.89
N LEU A 385 -1.77 -33.59 -61.01
CA LEU A 385 -0.55 -34.38 -60.99
C LEU A 385 -0.71 -35.75 -61.68
N ALA A 386 -1.86 -36.03 -62.32
CA ALA A 386 -2.13 -37.35 -62.90
C ALA A 386 -1.07 -37.80 -63.94
N ASN A 387 -0.51 -36.84 -64.68
CA ASN A 387 0.53 -37.06 -65.69
C ASN A 387 1.95 -36.75 -65.19
N PHE A 388 2.11 -36.36 -63.92
CA PHE A 388 3.40 -35.93 -63.36
C PHE A 388 4.14 -37.14 -62.76
N PRO A 389 5.29 -37.58 -63.32
CA PRO A 389 5.99 -38.76 -62.86
C PRO A 389 6.92 -38.47 -61.66
N VAL A 390 6.52 -37.59 -60.74
CA VAL A 390 7.32 -37.24 -59.56
C VAL A 390 7.13 -38.29 -58.47
N ASN A 391 8.20 -38.75 -57.83
CA ASN A 391 8.12 -39.69 -56.69
C ASN A 391 8.86 -39.20 -55.44
N GLY A 392 9.35 -37.97 -55.46
CA GLY A 392 10.02 -37.37 -54.32
C GLY A 392 10.62 -36.00 -54.60
N VAL A 393 11.08 -35.37 -53.53
CA VAL A 393 11.61 -34.01 -53.49
C VAL A 393 13.01 -34.06 -52.89
N VAL A 394 13.93 -33.32 -53.50
CA VAL A 394 15.31 -33.14 -53.03
C VAL A 394 15.53 -31.67 -52.71
N PHE A 395 16.06 -31.40 -51.53
CA PHE A 395 16.42 -30.05 -51.08
C PHE A 395 17.59 -30.16 -50.09
N LYS A 396 18.27 -29.05 -49.79
CA LYS A 396 19.10 -28.98 -48.58
C LYS A 396 18.40 -28.16 -47.51
N LEU A 397 18.66 -28.51 -46.25
CA LEU A 397 18.22 -27.77 -45.08
C LEU A 397 19.40 -27.66 -44.11
N GLY A 398 19.77 -26.44 -43.72
CA GLY A 398 20.97 -26.20 -42.90
C GLY A 398 22.26 -26.74 -43.53
N GLY A 399 22.36 -26.68 -44.85
CA GLY A 399 23.51 -27.20 -45.62
C GLY A 399 23.53 -28.72 -45.85
N VAL A 400 22.62 -29.50 -45.26
CA VAL A 400 22.52 -30.97 -45.42
C VAL A 400 21.48 -31.32 -46.47
N GLN A 401 21.83 -32.17 -47.45
CA GLN A 401 20.90 -32.60 -48.50
C GLN A 401 19.97 -33.72 -48.02
N PHE A 402 18.68 -33.52 -48.20
CA PHE A 402 17.63 -34.49 -47.96
C PHE A 402 16.99 -34.94 -49.27
N THR A 403 16.63 -36.22 -49.34
CA THR A 403 15.90 -36.81 -50.46
C THR A 403 14.68 -37.52 -49.89
N VAL A 404 13.53 -36.87 -50.02
CA VAL A 404 12.26 -37.31 -49.44
C VAL A 404 11.47 -38.01 -50.53
N THR A 405 11.40 -39.35 -50.47
CA THR A 405 10.75 -40.19 -51.49
C THR A 405 9.88 -41.24 -50.82
N SER A 406 8.76 -41.60 -51.46
CA SER A 406 7.91 -42.70 -51.02
C SER A 406 7.06 -43.24 -52.16
N GLU A 407 6.57 -44.47 -52.02
CA GLU A 407 5.62 -45.05 -52.99
C GLU A 407 4.31 -44.25 -53.03
N ALA A 408 3.87 -43.70 -51.90
CA ALA A 408 2.68 -42.86 -51.83
C ALA A 408 2.86 -41.55 -52.61
N ILE A 409 4.04 -40.91 -52.54
CA ILE A 409 4.35 -39.70 -53.33
C ILE A 409 4.29 -40.02 -54.83
N GLY A 410 4.86 -41.15 -55.26
CA GLY A 410 4.81 -41.59 -56.67
C GLY A 410 3.41 -41.96 -57.19
N ASN A 411 2.50 -42.31 -56.29
CA ASN A 411 1.13 -42.70 -56.63
C ASN A 411 0.13 -41.53 -56.59
N ALA A 412 0.50 -40.39 -56.00
CA ALA A 412 -0.37 -39.22 -55.93
C ALA A 412 -0.78 -38.73 -57.33
N LYS A 413 -2.06 -38.37 -57.51
CA LYS A 413 -2.61 -37.83 -58.76
C LYS A 413 -3.18 -36.42 -58.59
N THR A 414 -3.36 -35.97 -57.35
CA THR A 414 -3.79 -34.62 -56.98
C THR A 414 -2.78 -33.94 -56.06
N TYR A 415 -2.81 -32.60 -55.99
CA TYR A 415 -1.92 -31.85 -55.11
C TYR A 415 -2.14 -32.19 -53.63
N VAL A 416 -3.39 -32.41 -53.21
CA VAL A 416 -3.77 -32.81 -51.84
C VAL A 416 -3.24 -34.21 -51.48
N GLU A 417 -3.30 -35.17 -52.42
CA GLU A 417 -2.70 -36.50 -52.20
C GLU A 417 -1.17 -36.41 -52.10
N PHE A 418 -0.55 -35.52 -52.89
CA PHE A 418 0.90 -35.34 -52.89
C PHE A 418 1.38 -34.66 -51.60
N GLU A 419 0.67 -33.64 -51.11
CA GLU A 419 0.91 -33.00 -49.81
C GLU A 419 0.87 -34.03 -48.68
N ALA A 420 -0.22 -34.78 -48.55
CA ALA A 420 -0.37 -35.77 -47.48
C ALA A 420 0.73 -36.85 -47.54
N ALA A 421 1.11 -37.28 -48.74
CA ALA A 421 2.19 -38.26 -48.93
C ALA A 421 3.59 -37.69 -48.62
N LEU A 422 3.80 -36.40 -48.93
CA LEU A 422 5.05 -35.69 -48.65
C LEU A 422 5.20 -35.41 -47.16
N GLU A 423 4.13 -34.95 -46.50
CA GLU A 423 4.06 -34.70 -45.06
C GLU A 423 4.37 -35.97 -44.24
N ALA A 424 3.79 -37.09 -44.63
CA ALA A 424 4.07 -38.38 -44.00
C ALA A 424 5.54 -38.80 -44.16
N ALA A 425 6.15 -38.50 -45.32
CA ALA A 425 7.55 -38.82 -45.59
C ALA A 425 8.53 -37.87 -44.86
N LEU A 426 8.15 -36.60 -44.68
CA LEU A 426 8.89 -35.63 -43.86
C LEU A 426 8.88 -36.04 -42.38
N THR A 427 7.69 -36.33 -41.84
CA THR A 427 7.49 -36.75 -40.44
C THR A 427 8.25 -38.03 -40.09
N ALA A 428 8.40 -38.96 -41.04
CA ALA A 428 9.13 -40.20 -40.84
C ALA A 428 10.65 -40.01 -40.64
N ASN A 429 11.19 -38.82 -40.92
CA ASN A 429 12.61 -38.50 -40.78
C ASN A 429 12.83 -37.54 -39.60
N ALA A 430 13.40 -38.04 -38.50
CA ALA A 430 13.67 -37.25 -37.30
C ALA A 430 14.57 -36.02 -37.54
N ALA A 431 15.45 -36.05 -38.56
CA ALA A 431 16.29 -34.89 -38.90
C ALA A 431 15.51 -33.74 -39.59
N LEU A 432 14.29 -34.02 -40.04
CA LEU A 432 13.35 -33.07 -40.64
C LEU A 432 12.18 -32.74 -39.70
N ALA A 433 12.32 -33.03 -38.39
CA ALA A 433 11.34 -32.60 -37.40
C ALA A 433 11.15 -31.07 -37.50
N GLY A 434 9.89 -30.62 -37.50
CA GLY A 434 9.52 -29.22 -37.69
C GLY A 434 9.34 -28.77 -39.15
N VAL A 435 9.63 -29.63 -40.13
CA VAL A 435 9.36 -29.36 -41.55
C VAL A 435 7.97 -29.88 -41.93
N THR A 436 7.08 -28.99 -42.36
CA THR A 436 5.72 -29.32 -42.82
C THR A 436 5.53 -28.97 -44.29
N ALA A 437 4.53 -29.54 -44.94
CA ALA A 437 4.13 -29.31 -46.33
C ALA A 437 2.66 -28.89 -46.38
N ALA A 438 2.37 -27.82 -47.13
CA ALA A 438 1.01 -27.32 -47.32
C ALA A 438 0.73 -26.97 -48.79
N VAL A 439 -0.44 -27.35 -49.30
CA VAL A 439 -0.92 -26.87 -50.62
C VAL A 439 -1.47 -25.45 -50.51
N ASN A 440 -1.00 -24.58 -51.41
CA ASN A 440 -1.49 -23.22 -51.56
C ASN A 440 -2.69 -23.16 -52.53
N ALA A 441 -3.47 -22.07 -52.45
CA ALA A 441 -4.62 -21.83 -53.33
C ALA A 441 -4.29 -21.79 -54.84
N ASN A 442 -3.02 -21.55 -55.20
CA ASN A 442 -2.52 -21.58 -56.57
C ASN A 442 -1.98 -22.95 -57.01
N ASN A 443 -2.19 -24.00 -56.20
CA ASN A 443 -1.70 -25.37 -56.40
C ASN A 443 -0.18 -25.57 -56.35
N THR A 444 0.59 -24.62 -55.81
CA THR A 444 1.97 -24.92 -55.37
C THR A 444 1.95 -25.56 -53.99
N ILE A 445 3.03 -26.23 -53.60
CA ILE A 445 3.19 -26.81 -52.26
C ILE A 445 4.31 -26.06 -51.56
N THR A 446 4.07 -25.49 -50.39
CA THR A 446 5.12 -24.86 -49.58
C THR A 446 5.61 -25.83 -48.52
N LEU A 447 6.91 -26.04 -48.46
CA LEU A 447 7.56 -26.60 -47.28
C LEU A 447 7.92 -25.48 -46.32
N THR A 448 7.67 -25.64 -45.04
CA THR A 448 8.00 -24.68 -43.98
C THR A 448 8.82 -25.37 -42.90
N ASP A 449 9.99 -24.85 -42.55
CA ASP A 449 10.78 -25.31 -41.39
C ASP A 449 10.61 -24.33 -40.23
N ALA A 450 9.88 -24.76 -39.20
CA ALA A 450 9.60 -23.95 -38.00
C ALA A 450 10.85 -23.62 -37.16
N GLN A 451 12.01 -24.22 -37.50
CA GLN A 451 13.30 -23.97 -36.85
C GLN A 451 14.18 -22.97 -37.63
N GLY A 452 13.68 -22.41 -38.74
CA GLY A 452 14.38 -21.37 -39.50
C GLY A 452 15.67 -21.79 -40.20
N ARG A 453 15.95 -23.10 -40.34
CA ARG A 453 17.18 -23.55 -41.03
C ARG A 453 17.08 -23.22 -42.51
N SER A 454 18.16 -22.76 -43.14
CA SER A 454 18.11 -22.30 -44.53
C SER A 454 17.81 -23.43 -45.54
N PHE A 455 16.78 -23.27 -46.37
CA PHE A 455 16.52 -24.13 -47.53
C PHE A 455 17.46 -23.79 -48.71
N GLU A 456 17.95 -24.80 -49.43
CA GLU A 456 18.49 -24.64 -50.78
C GLU A 456 17.71 -25.53 -51.77
N ALA A 457 17.30 -24.96 -52.90
CA ALA A 457 16.65 -25.70 -53.98
C ALA A 457 17.63 -26.68 -54.65
N VAL A 458 17.24 -27.94 -54.77
CA VAL A 458 18.05 -28.99 -55.43
C VAL A 458 17.28 -29.62 -56.59
N GLY A 459 16.07 -30.14 -56.36
CA GLY A 459 15.23 -30.68 -57.43
C GLY A 459 14.27 -31.76 -57.00
N TYR A 460 13.88 -32.63 -57.93
CA TYR A 460 12.88 -33.68 -57.71
C TYR A 460 13.45 -35.04 -58.11
N THR A 461 12.90 -36.11 -57.53
CA THR A 461 13.10 -37.48 -58.03
C THR A 461 11.92 -37.92 -58.87
N TRP A 462 12.18 -38.81 -59.82
CA TRP A 462 11.20 -39.23 -60.83
C TRP A 462 10.98 -40.74 -60.81
N VAL A 463 9.75 -41.17 -61.09
CA VAL A 463 9.40 -42.58 -61.31
C VAL A 463 10.28 -43.14 -62.41
N ASP A 464 10.81 -44.35 -62.20
CA ASP A 464 11.78 -45.02 -63.09
C ASP A 464 13.05 -44.21 -63.43
N ASN A 465 13.33 -43.15 -62.69
CA ASN A 465 14.46 -42.23 -62.93
C ASN A 465 14.38 -41.51 -64.29
N ILE A 466 13.17 -41.39 -64.87
CA ILE A 466 12.94 -40.73 -66.15
C ILE A 466 12.47 -39.30 -65.89
N VAL A 467 13.35 -38.33 -66.19
CA VAL A 467 13.00 -36.92 -66.13
C VAL A 467 11.97 -36.62 -67.25
N PRO A 468 10.80 -36.04 -66.95
CA PRO A 468 9.82 -35.68 -67.96
C PRO A 468 10.40 -34.66 -68.96
N SER A 469 9.94 -34.70 -70.21
CA SER A 469 10.38 -33.74 -71.23
C SER A 469 9.80 -32.36 -70.95
N GLY A 470 10.67 -31.36 -70.74
CA GLY A 470 10.24 -29.98 -70.48
C GLY A 470 9.39 -29.39 -71.61
N GLY A 471 8.29 -28.73 -71.26
CA GLY A 471 7.35 -28.08 -72.18
C GLY A 471 5.90 -28.20 -71.71
N ASN A 472 5.33 -29.40 -71.82
CA ASN A 472 3.96 -29.69 -71.35
C ASN A 472 3.88 -29.86 -69.83
N LEU A 473 4.96 -30.32 -69.18
CA LEU A 473 5.10 -30.36 -67.73
C LEU A 473 6.19 -29.37 -67.32
N ALA A 474 5.95 -28.61 -66.26
CA ALA A 474 6.87 -27.63 -65.69
C ALA A 474 7.03 -27.88 -64.19
N TRP A 475 8.26 -27.82 -63.70
CA TRP A 475 8.57 -27.96 -62.29
C TRP A 475 9.61 -26.92 -61.88
N ASN A 476 9.46 -26.39 -60.66
CA ASN A 476 10.42 -25.46 -60.09
C ASN A 476 10.50 -25.66 -58.58
N GLN A 477 11.62 -25.30 -58.00
CA GLN A 477 11.78 -25.10 -56.56
C GLN A 477 12.24 -23.67 -56.33
N GLN A 478 11.52 -22.94 -55.50
CA GLN A 478 11.86 -21.58 -55.16
C GLN A 478 12.01 -21.48 -53.65
N VAL A 479 13.22 -21.14 -53.21
CA VAL A 479 13.48 -20.80 -51.81
C VAL A 479 12.75 -19.47 -51.53
N GLY A 480 11.90 -19.46 -50.50
CA GLY A 480 11.26 -18.25 -50.02
C GLY A 480 12.26 -17.34 -49.30
N ALA A 481 11.92 -16.06 -49.16
CA ALA A 481 12.69 -15.19 -48.28
C ALA A 481 12.64 -15.76 -46.85
N ALA A 482 13.76 -15.68 -46.11
CA ALA A 482 13.75 -16.00 -44.70
C ALA A 482 12.79 -15.03 -44.01
N VAL A 483 11.85 -15.55 -43.23
CA VAL A 483 11.06 -14.71 -42.33
C VAL A 483 11.99 -14.36 -41.18
N GLN A 484 12.46 -13.12 -41.13
CA GLN A 484 13.15 -12.59 -39.96
C GLN A 484 12.08 -12.11 -38.99
N THR A 485 12.17 -12.53 -37.72
CA THR A 485 11.37 -11.92 -36.65
C THR A 485 12.31 -11.04 -35.84
N ASP A 486 12.04 -9.75 -35.81
CA ASP A 486 12.77 -8.83 -34.95
C ASP A 486 12.51 -9.24 -33.49
N LEU A 487 13.58 -9.38 -32.71
CA LEU A 487 13.52 -9.69 -31.30
C LEU A 487 13.73 -8.41 -30.49
N PRO A 488 13.06 -8.26 -29.33
CA PRO A 488 13.42 -7.21 -28.39
C PRO A 488 14.82 -7.46 -27.83
N ILE A 489 15.51 -6.38 -27.46
CA ILE A 489 16.70 -6.48 -26.62
C ILE A 489 16.21 -6.83 -25.21
N GLU A 490 16.61 -7.99 -24.70
CA GLU A 490 16.13 -8.52 -23.42
C GLU A 490 17.29 -8.96 -22.51
N THR A 491 17.03 -9.02 -21.20
CA THR A 491 18.00 -9.56 -20.23
C THR A 491 17.30 -10.25 -19.05
N ASP A 492 18.00 -11.18 -18.42
CA ASP A 492 17.49 -11.90 -17.24
C ASP A 492 17.82 -11.12 -15.95
N VAL A 493 16.85 -11.01 -15.06
CA VAL A 493 17.00 -10.37 -13.75
C VAL A 493 16.62 -11.35 -12.65
N VAL A 494 17.44 -11.48 -11.61
CA VAL A 494 17.14 -12.33 -10.44
C VAL A 494 17.12 -11.51 -9.15
N LEU A 495 16.00 -11.54 -8.45
CA LEU A 495 15.81 -10.84 -7.18
C LEU A 495 15.67 -11.83 -6.03
N ASP A 496 16.50 -11.67 -4.99
CA ASP A 496 16.56 -12.58 -3.87
C ASP A 496 16.77 -11.85 -2.53
N ALA A 497 15.67 -11.46 -1.88
CA ALA A 497 15.65 -10.68 -0.65
C ALA A 497 16.27 -9.27 -0.78
N VAL A 498 15.93 -8.56 -1.86
CA VAL A 498 16.32 -7.16 -2.09
C VAL A 498 15.64 -6.24 -1.08
N GLY A 499 16.42 -5.42 -0.36
CA GLY A 499 15.93 -4.57 0.73
C GLY A 499 15.59 -5.34 2.03
N ARG A 500 15.60 -6.67 1.97
CA ARG A 500 15.33 -7.63 3.06
C ARG A 500 13.92 -7.47 3.65
N THR A 501 13.76 -6.62 4.66
CA THR A 501 12.47 -6.36 5.34
C THR A 501 12.00 -4.91 5.17
N ALA A 502 12.64 -4.16 4.29
CA ALA A 502 12.33 -2.77 3.98
C ALA A 502 12.55 -2.49 2.48
N GLN A 503 12.31 -1.25 2.07
CA GLN A 503 12.48 -0.80 0.69
C GLN A 503 13.94 -0.92 0.23
N GLY A 504 14.19 -1.65 -0.86
CA GLY A 504 15.50 -1.74 -1.52
C GLY A 504 15.81 -0.48 -2.35
N GLY A 505 16.84 -0.55 -3.20
CA GLY A 505 17.15 0.53 -4.15
C GLY A 505 16.50 0.33 -5.53
N SER A 506 16.88 1.18 -6.48
CA SER A 506 16.46 1.08 -7.88
C SER A 506 17.25 0.00 -8.62
N LEU A 507 16.65 -0.53 -9.69
CA LEU A 507 17.31 -1.32 -10.71
C LEU A 507 17.28 -0.52 -12.02
N ASP A 508 18.44 -0.17 -12.56
CA ASP A 508 18.56 0.44 -13.89
C ASP A 508 19.52 -0.39 -14.74
N ILE A 509 19.04 -0.96 -15.84
CA ILE A 509 19.88 -1.70 -16.79
C ILE A 509 19.70 -1.05 -18.16
N GLY A 510 20.60 -0.15 -18.51
CA GLY A 510 20.46 0.74 -19.66
C GLY A 510 21.77 0.95 -20.43
N SER A 511 21.98 2.16 -20.94
CA SER A 511 23.10 2.50 -21.84
C SER A 511 23.96 3.62 -21.30
N MET A 512 25.24 3.61 -21.68
CA MET A 512 26.15 4.74 -21.44
C MET A 512 25.86 5.95 -22.35
N ALA A 513 25.19 5.73 -23.49
CA ALA A 513 24.75 6.78 -24.41
C ALA A 513 23.36 6.40 -24.93
N ASP A 514 23.11 6.45 -26.25
CA ASP A 514 21.82 6.08 -26.85
C ASP A 514 21.46 4.59 -26.66
N GLY A 515 20.16 4.32 -26.51
CA GLY A 515 19.57 2.97 -26.50
C GLY A 515 19.34 2.37 -25.11
N GLY A 516 18.79 1.16 -25.05
CA GLY A 516 18.53 0.47 -23.79
C GLY A 516 17.93 -0.93 -23.97
N VAL A 517 17.64 -1.58 -22.85
CA VAL A 517 17.02 -2.90 -22.81
C VAL A 517 15.49 -2.76 -22.79
N ALA A 518 14.83 -3.42 -23.74
CA ALA A 518 13.38 -3.34 -23.90
C ALA A 518 12.61 -4.31 -23.00
N THR A 519 13.20 -5.45 -22.64
CA THR A 519 12.53 -6.49 -21.84
C THR A 519 13.36 -6.98 -20.66
N PHE A 520 12.76 -7.01 -19.47
CA PHE A 520 13.33 -7.66 -18.30
C PHE A 520 12.60 -8.97 -17.99
N ASN A 521 13.35 -10.07 -17.95
CA ASN A 521 12.86 -11.38 -17.52
C ASN A 521 13.18 -11.57 -16.02
N VAL A 522 12.28 -11.10 -15.15
CA VAL A 522 12.49 -11.03 -13.71
C VAL A 522 12.04 -12.32 -13.01
N SER A 523 13.00 -12.98 -12.36
CA SER A 523 12.78 -14.14 -11.49
C SER A 523 12.96 -13.76 -10.02
N VAL A 524 11.98 -14.07 -9.17
CA VAL A 524 12.03 -13.73 -7.73
C VAL A 524 12.08 -15.00 -6.88
N ASP A 525 13.13 -15.11 -6.03
CA ASP A 525 13.29 -16.20 -5.07
C ASP A 525 12.65 -15.85 -3.72
N ARG A 526 13.26 -14.94 -2.96
CA ARG A 526 12.73 -14.43 -1.68
C ARG A 526 12.20 -13.01 -1.83
N SER A 527 11.29 -12.63 -0.93
CA SER A 527 10.55 -11.37 -1.02
C SER A 527 11.48 -10.18 -1.22
N SER A 528 11.24 -9.40 -2.28
CA SER A 528 12.14 -8.36 -2.76
C SER A 528 11.38 -7.07 -3.02
N TRP A 529 12.01 -5.93 -2.74
CA TRP A 529 11.43 -4.61 -2.96
C TRP A 529 12.41 -3.72 -3.73
N LEU A 530 12.02 -3.30 -4.94
CA LEU A 530 12.70 -2.27 -5.74
C LEU A 530 11.98 -0.92 -5.62
N THR A 531 12.70 0.18 -5.50
CA THR A 531 12.08 1.53 -5.59
C THR A 531 11.58 1.83 -6.99
N ALA A 532 12.33 1.37 -7.99
CA ALA A 532 12.00 1.47 -9.41
C ALA A 532 12.75 0.38 -10.19
N ALA A 533 12.21 0.01 -11.35
CA ALA A 533 12.91 -0.78 -12.35
C ALA A 533 12.84 -0.04 -13.70
N GLU A 534 14.00 0.31 -14.23
CA GLU A 534 14.14 1.14 -15.43
C GLU A 534 15.23 0.58 -16.37
N SER A 535 15.19 1.02 -17.62
CA SER A 535 16.31 0.92 -18.55
C SER A 535 16.48 2.31 -19.16
N ARG A 536 17.49 3.05 -18.72
CA ARG A 536 17.69 4.43 -19.17
C ARG A 536 19.01 4.61 -19.89
N GLU A 537 18.99 5.51 -20.85
CA GLU A 537 20.16 5.88 -21.64
C GLU A 537 20.94 7.01 -20.92
N ASP A 538 22.13 7.38 -21.43
CA ASP A 538 22.98 8.45 -20.88
C ASP A 538 23.26 8.30 -19.36
N PHE A 539 23.66 7.09 -18.92
CA PHE A 539 23.94 6.80 -17.50
C PHE A 539 22.76 7.11 -16.56
N GLY A 540 21.54 6.75 -16.99
CA GLY A 540 20.35 6.94 -16.17
C GLY A 540 19.71 8.32 -16.29
N ALA A 541 20.23 9.20 -17.16
CA ALA A 541 19.77 10.58 -17.28
C ALA A 541 18.88 10.85 -18.50
N GLY A 542 18.93 10.00 -19.52
CA GLY A 542 18.23 10.20 -20.79
C GLY A 542 16.90 9.45 -20.89
N ASP A 543 16.51 9.12 -22.12
CA ASP A 543 15.23 8.49 -22.43
C ASP A 543 15.11 7.09 -21.82
N ARG A 544 13.88 6.68 -21.53
CA ARG A 544 13.57 5.33 -21.05
C ARG A 544 13.52 4.38 -22.24
N HIS A 545 13.81 3.10 -22.00
CA HIS A 545 13.78 2.04 -23.01
C HIS A 545 13.06 0.76 -22.54
N LEU A 546 12.78 0.59 -21.25
CA LEU A 546 12.04 -0.57 -20.74
C LEU A 546 10.58 -0.55 -21.22
N GLU A 547 10.14 -1.63 -21.86
CA GLU A 547 8.78 -1.77 -22.41
C GLU A 547 8.03 -2.95 -21.78
N THR A 548 8.71 -4.07 -21.51
CA THR A 548 8.10 -5.30 -21.00
C THR A 548 8.83 -5.82 -19.76
N VAL A 549 8.07 -6.21 -18.74
CA VAL A 549 8.57 -6.92 -17.56
C VAL A 549 7.85 -8.26 -17.47
N ASN A 550 8.58 -9.36 -17.66
CA ASN A 550 8.08 -10.72 -17.48
C ASN A 550 8.38 -11.19 -16.05
N LEU A 551 7.37 -11.64 -15.30
CA LEU A 551 7.50 -12.01 -13.91
C LEU A 551 7.36 -13.53 -13.71
N THR A 552 8.34 -14.15 -13.05
CA THR A 552 8.32 -15.57 -12.68
C THR A 552 8.75 -15.77 -11.22
N SER A 553 8.10 -16.69 -10.50
CA SER A 553 8.59 -17.11 -9.19
C SER A 553 9.57 -18.28 -9.30
N ILE A 554 10.66 -18.22 -8.55
CA ILE A 554 11.63 -19.30 -8.38
C ILE A 554 11.80 -19.61 -6.89
N GLY A 555 12.50 -20.69 -6.54
CA GLY A 555 12.92 -20.96 -5.16
C GLY A 555 11.79 -20.86 -4.12
N ALA A 556 11.91 -19.90 -3.21
CA ALA A 556 11.01 -19.64 -2.08
C ALA A 556 9.69 -18.93 -2.43
N LYS A 557 9.52 -18.48 -3.69
CA LYS A 557 8.29 -17.85 -4.19
C LYS A 557 7.88 -16.60 -3.40
N GLY A 558 8.85 -15.73 -3.14
CA GLY A 558 8.66 -14.49 -2.40
C GLY A 558 7.80 -13.46 -3.12
N ASN A 559 7.37 -12.45 -2.37
CA ASN A 559 6.60 -11.31 -2.88
C ASN A 559 7.50 -10.34 -3.65
N LEU A 560 6.94 -9.57 -4.57
CA LEU A 560 7.66 -8.51 -5.27
C LEU A 560 6.93 -7.18 -5.09
N ALA A 561 7.64 -6.17 -4.59
CA ALA A 561 7.20 -4.78 -4.62
C ALA A 561 8.09 -3.97 -5.56
N VAL A 562 7.47 -3.16 -6.44
CA VAL A 562 8.18 -2.24 -7.35
C VAL A 562 7.50 -0.87 -7.26
N GLY A 563 8.14 0.06 -6.55
CA GLY A 563 7.65 1.41 -6.30
C GLY A 563 8.03 1.95 -4.93
N SER A 564 7.65 3.21 -4.70
CA SER A 564 7.83 3.90 -3.42
C SER A 564 6.65 3.68 -2.49
N ASP A 565 6.94 3.49 -1.20
CA ASP A 565 5.92 3.43 -0.14
C ASP A 565 5.14 4.75 -0.06
N THR A 566 3.84 4.65 0.23
CA THR A 566 2.89 5.78 0.27
C THR A 566 2.32 6.04 1.66
N ASP A 567 2.80 5.34 2.70
CA ASP A 567 2.22 5.32 4.05
C ASP A 567 0.70 4.99 4.03
N ARG A 568 0.21 4.35 2.95
CA ARG A 568 -1.19 3.91 2.83
C ARG A 568 -1.39 2.58 3.55
N LEU A 569 -2.54 2.45 4.22
CA LEU A 569 -2.89 1.24 4.99
C LEU A 569 -3.12 0.02 4.09
N ASP A 570 -3.37 0.23 2.80
CA ASP A 570 -3.44 -0.81 1.79
C ASP A 570 -2.06 -1.23 1.25
N GLU A 571 -0.98 -0.65 1.79
CA GLU A 571 0.41 -0.91 1.45
C GLU A 571 0.76 -0.57 -0.01
N ARG A 572 -0.08 0.17 -0.76
CA ARG A 572 0.19 0.40 -2.18
C ARG A 572 1.50 1.14 -2.39
N VAL A 573 2.21 0.78 -3.45
CA VAL A 573 3.38 1.54 -3.92
C VAL A 573 3.04 2.37 -5.15
N VAL A 574 3.85 3.40 -5.42
CA VAL A 574 3.70 4.31 -6.57
C VAL A 574 5.01 4.48 -7.33
N ALA A 575 4.93 4.86 -8.61
CA ALA A 575 6.07 5.26 -9.44
C ALA A 575 7.24 4.26 -9.46
N GLY A 576 6.94 2.96 -9.53
CA GLY A 576 7.95 1.91 -9.66
C GLY A 576 8.32 1.58 -11.10
N LEU A 577 7.35 1.64 -12.00
CA LEU A 577 7.51 1.46 -13.44
C LEU A 577 6.94 2.70 -14.12
N THR A 578 7.76 3.38 -14.93
CA THR A 578 7.35 4.61 -15.62
C THR A 578 7.39 4.37 -17.13
N ASP A 579 6.25 4.60 -17.81
CA ASP A 579 6.08 4.41 -19.25
C ASP A 579 6.41 2.98 -19.75
N VAL A 580 6.21 1.97 -18.89
CA VAL A 580 6.36 0.56 -19.23
C VAL A 580 5.03 0.02 -19.77
N ARG A 581 5.01 -0.46 -21.01
CA ARG A 581 3.78 -0.92 -21.67
C ARG A 581 3.20 -2.19 -21.07
N GLN A 582 4.06 -3.14 -20.68
CA GLN A 582 3.62 -4.50 -20.33
C GLN A 582 4.28 -5.02 -19.05
N VAL A 583 3.46 -5.52 -18.12
CA VAL A 583 3.88 -6.35 -16.99
C VAL A 583 3.13 -7.67 -17.12
N LEU A 584 3.86 -8.74 -17.45
CA LEU A 584 3.28 -10.02 -17.83
C LEU A 584 3.60 -11.09 -16.79
N ASN A 585 2.58 -11.84 -16.41
CA ASN A 585 2.72 -12.95 -15.48
C ASN A 585 3.13 -14.22 -16.26
N LYS A 586 4.34 -14.73 -15.99
CA LYS A 586 4.88 -15.97 -16.58
C LYS A 586 4.95 -17.13 -15.59
N GLY A 587 4.13 -17.08 -14.53
CA GLY A 587 4.10 -18.09 -13.47
C GLY A 587 4.58 -17.53 -12.12
N PHE A 588 4.20 -16.30 -11.80
CA PHE A 588 4.44 -15.68 -10.50
C PHE A 588 3.39 -16.15 -9.48
N GLU A 589 3.87 -16.62 -8.32
CA GLU A 589 3.03 -17.21 -7.25
C GLU A 589 2.98 -16.35 -5.97
N GLY A 590 3.94 -15.44 -5.76
CA GLY A 590 3.95 -14.51 -4.62
C GLY A 590 2.96 -13.34 -4.81
N LYS A 591 2.81 -12.49 -3.78
CA LYS A 591 2.07 -11.21 -3.91
C LYS A 591 2.89 -10.20 -4.72
N LEU A 592 2.23 -9.55 -5.68
CA LEU A 592 2.73 -8.40 -6.42
C LEU A 592 2.23 -7.10 -5.80
N ASN A 593 3.09 -6.10 -5.70
CA ASN A 593 2.74 -4.74 -5.31
C ASN A 593 3.45 -3.76 -6.24
N ILE A 594 2.77 -3.31 -7.30
CA ILE A 594 3.41 -2.66 -8.46
C ILE A 594 2.79 -1.28 -8.67
N GLY A 595 3.63 -0.25 -8.68
CA GLY A 595 3.23 1.11 -9.03
C GLY A 595 3.63 1.44 -10.46
N VAL A 596 2.66 1.68 -11.33
CA VAL A 596 2.82 2.05 -12.74
C VAL A 596 2.37 3.50 -12.95
N VAL A 597 3.19 4.28 -13.65
CA VAL A 597 2.86 5.63 -14.10
C VAL A 597 3.07 5.69 -15.61
N LEU A 598 2.00 5.94 -16.35
CA LEU A 598 2.04 6.24 -17.77
C LEU A 598 1.90 7.74 -17.97
N THR A 599 2.97 8.37 -18.44
CA THR A 599 3.05 9.81 -18.67
C THR A 599 2.69 10.15 -20.11
N GLY A 600 2.61 11.44 -20.43
CA GLY A 600 2.47 11.89 -21.83
C GLY A 600 3.62 11.42 -22.75
N GLU A 601 4.79 11.03 -22.21
CA GLU A 601 5.90 10.49 -23.00
C GLU A 601 5.53 9.16 -23.68
N SER A 602 4.58 8.40 -23.11
CA SER A 602 4.06 7.17 -23.71
C SER A 602 3.38 7.42 -25.07
N VAL A 603 2.86 8.62 -25.33
CA VAL A 603 2.25 8.98 -26.63
C VAL A 603 3.33 9.00 -27.71
N ASP A 604 4.42 9.76 -27.48
CA ASP A 604 5.52 9.86 -28.43
C ASP A 604 6.22 8.51 -28.63
N ARG A 605 6.32 7.73 -27.56
CA ARG A 605 7.01 6.45 -27.56
C ARG A 605 6.24 5.34 -28.29
N TYR A 606 4.95 5.20 -28.02
CA TYR A 606 4.17 4.03 -28.47
C TYR A 606 3.11 4.37 -29.50
N LEU A 607 2.49 5.55 -29.42
CA LEU A 607 1.30 5.88 -30.23
C LEU A 607 1.65 6.70 -31.47
N ALA A 608 2.67 7.56 -31.43
CA ALA A 608 2.95 8.52 -32.52
C ALA A 608 3.19 7.88 -33.91
N ALA A 609 3.67 6.63 -33.94
CA ALA A 609 3.90 5.86 -35.18
C ALA A 609 2.88 4.73 -35.39
N ALA A 610 1.92 4.56 -34.48
CA ALA A 610 0.92 3.51 -34.55
C ALA A 610 -0.06 3.76 -35.71
N SER A 611 -0.57 2.68 -36.31
CA SER A 611 -1.61 2.74 -37.34
C SER A 611 -2.97 2.26 -36.84
N GLY A 612 -3.09 2.09 -35.53
CA GLY A 612 -4.25 1.57 -34.81
C GLY A 612 -3.88 1.32 -33.34
N GLU A 613 -4.82 0.73 -32.62
CA GLU A 613 -4.75 0.53 -31.17
C GLU A 613 -3.47 -0.18 -30.69
N VAL A 614 -2.89 0.34 -29.61
CA VAL A 614 -1.71 -0.14 -28.92
C VAL A 614 -2.11 -0.53 -27.50
N GLN A 615 -1.95 -1.82 -27.20
CA GLN A 615 -2.35 -2.41 -25.94
C GLN A 615 -1.27 -2.26 -24.86
N PHE A 616 -1.65 -1.67 -23.73
CA PHE A 616 -0.95 -1.74 -22.45
C PHE A 616 -1.52 -2.89 -21.63
N THR A 617 -0.69 -3.71 -21.00
CA THR A 617 -1.12 -4.95 -20.33
C THR A 617 -0.47 -5.10 -18.97
N TYR A 618 -1.28 -5.30 -17.92
CA TYR A 618 -0.81 -5.52 -16.56
C TYR A 618 -1.46 -6.77 -15.98
N GLU A 619 -0.65 -7.80 -15.75
CA GLU A 619 -1.11 -9.09 -15.26
C GLU A 619 -0.67 -9.32 -13.81
N GLY A 620 -1.62 -9.70 -12.97
CA GLY A 620 -1.36 -10.23 -11.63
C GLY A 620 -1.08 -11.74 -11.64
N GLY A 621 -0.67 -12.22 -10.47
CA GLY A 621 -0.29 -13.58 -10.11
C GLY A 621 -1.42 -14.40 -9.50
N ALA A 622 -1.02 -15.30 -8.61
CA ALA A 622 -1.93 -16.08 -7.76
C ALA A 622 -1.94 -15.59 -6.30
N GLY A 623 -1.22 -14.50 -6.01
CA GLY A 623 -1.16 -13.84 -4.70
C GLY A 623 -2.24 -12.78 -4.56
N ALA A 624 -2.36 -12.17 -3.38
CA ALA A 624 -3.25 -11.01 -3.17
C ALA A 624 -2.54 -9.74 -3.63
N ASP A 625 -2.69 -9.41 -4.90
CA ASP A 625 -1.89 -8.41 -5.59
C ASP A 625 -2.42 -6.99 -5.41
N ASN A 626 -1.53 -6.00 -5.47
CA ASN A 626 -1.89 -4.59 -5.37
C ASN A 626 -1.22 -3.80 -6.51
N TYR A 627 -2.01 -3.42 -7.51
CA TYR A 627 -1.56 -2.59 -8.62
C TYR A 627 -2.01 -1.15 -8.41
N THR A 628 -1.10 -0.20 -8.59
CA THR A 628 -1.43 1.23 -8.70
C THR A 628 -1.10 1.68 -10.10
N ILE A 629 -2.08 2.09 -10.89
CA ILE A 629 -1.91 2.52 -12.28
C ILE A 629 -2.42 3.95 -12.42
N VAL A 630 -1.51 4.87 -12.74
CA VAL A 630 -1.83 6.26 -13.05
C VAL A 630 -1.60 6.48 -14.54
N VAL A 631 -2.64 6.90 -15.26
CA VAL A 631 -2.59 7.18 -16.70
C VAL A 631 -2.76 8.68 -16.92
N ASP A 632 -1.85 9.28 -17.67
CA ASP A 632 -1.97 10.68 -18.10
C ASP A 632 -3.23 10.91 -18.93
N ASP A 633 -3.91 12.03 -18.70
CA ASP A 633 -5.17 12.36 -19.35
C ASP A 633 -5.01 12.39 -20.88
N ALA A 634 -3.91 12.97 -21.41
CA ALA A 634 -3.66 13.07 -22.85
C ALA A 634 -3.35 11.71 -23.50
N LEU A 635 -2.76 10.78 -22.74
CA LEU A 635 -2.55 9.41 -23.21
C LEU A 635 -3.88 8.66 -23.29
N SER A 636 -4.72 8.76 -22.26
CA SER A 636 -6.01 8.06 -22.23
C SER A 636 -7.01 8.56 -23.27
N GLU A 637 -6.92 9.84 -23.67
CA GLU A 637 -7.75 10.46 -24.70
C GLU A 637 -7.34 10.08 -26.13
N ASP A 638 -6.14 9.53 -26.32
CA ASP A 638 -5.68 9.13 -27.65
C ASP A 638 -6.46 7.90 -28.16
N SER A 639 -6.91 7.96 -29.41
CA SER A 639 -7.72 6.88 -30.00
C SER A 639 -6.98 5.57 -30.18
N ASP A 640 -5.65 5.61 -30.22
CA ASP A 640 -4.81 4.43 -30.35
C ASP A 640 -4.43 3.84 -28.98
N PHE A 641 -4.86 4.43 -27.85
CA PHE A 641 -4.60 3.87 -26.52
C PHE A 641 -5.62 2.79 -26.13
N ALA A 642 -5.13 1.66 -25.61
CA ALA A 642 -5.94 0.67 -24.89
C ALA A 642 -5.19 0.09 -23.69
N LEU A 643 -5.93 -0.28 -22.63
CA LEU A 643 -5.35 -0.82 -21.40
C LEU A 643 -6.12 -2.06 -20.92
N ASP A 644 -5.37 -3.07 -20.49
CA ASP A 644 -5.91 -4.32 -19.96
C ASP A 644 -5.22 -4.65 -18.63
N ALA A 645 -5.97 -4.57 -17.54
CA ALA A 645 -5.51 -4.88 -16.18
C ALA A 645 -6.23 -6.15 -15.67
N LYS A 646 -5.48 -7.26 -15.59
CA LYS A 646 -5.98 -8.60 -15.25
C LYS A 646 -5.28 -9.14 -14.02
N LEU A 647 -5.91 -9.10 -12.86
CA LEU A 647 -5.24 -9.35 -11.58
C LEU A 647 -5.07 -10.84 -11.24
N GLY A 648 -5.82 -11.74 -11.87
CA GLY A 648 -5.59 -13.18 -11.74
C GLY A 648 -6.34 -13.83 -10.59
N ALA A 649 -5.66 -14.40 -9.61
CA ALA A 649 -6.31 -15.08 -8.49
C ALA A 649 -5.78 -14.55 -7.17
N GLY A 650 -6.66 -14.27 -6.22
CA GLY A 650 -6.28 -13.62 -4.97
C GLY A 650 -7.36 -12.64 -4.55
N ASP A 651 -7.23 -12.07 -3.35
CA ASP A 651 -8.03 -10.90 -2.99
C ASP A 651 -7.26 -9.66 -3.45
N ASP A 652 -7.44 -9.30 -4.72
CA ASP A 652 -6.61 -8.33 -5.41
C ASP A 652 -7.13 -6.90 -5.25
N ARG A 653 -6.23 -5.92 -5.41
CA ARG A 653 -6.54 -4.49 -5.39
C ARG A 653 -5.98 -3.80 -6.63
N LEU A 654 -6.83 -3.08 -7.36
CA LEU A 654 -6.44 -2.18 -8.44
C LEU A 654 -6.77 -0.74 -8.04
N ASN A 655 -5.75 0.07 -7.82
CA ASN A 655 -5.88 1.52 -7.67
C ASN A 655 -5.64 2.15 -9.04
N ILE A 656 -6.68 2.66 -9.68
CA ILE A 656 -6.59 3.19 -11.05
C ILE A 656 -7.04 4.65 -11.11
N SER A 657 -6.25 5.47 -11.82
CA SER A 657 -6.61 6.83 -12.19
C SER A 657 -6.48 6.97 -13.70
N VAL A 658 -7.62 7.02 -14.38
CA VAL A 658 -7.73 7.18 -15.83
C VAL A 658 -8.95 8.06 -16.15
N GLU A 659 -8.80 9.06 -17.02
CA GLU A 659 -9.89 9.96 -17.41
C GLU A 659 -10.80 9.31 -18.48
N THR A 660 -10.21 8.86 -19.59
CA THR A 660 -10.93 8.16 -20.66
C THR A 660 -10.73 6.65 -20.52
N ALA A 661 -11.82 5.93 -20.21
CA ALA A 661 -11.83 4.50 -19.93
C ALA A 661 -12.45 3.65 -21.05
N SER A 662 -12.85 4.24 -22.17
CA SER A 662 -13.62 3.57 -23.24
C SER A 662 -12.90 2.41 -23.94
N ASN A 663 -11.56 2.35 -23.81
CA ASN A 663 -10.70 1.26 -24.30
C ASN A 663 -9.93 0.59 -23.14
N VAL A 664 -10.50 0.65 -21.92
CA VAL A 664 -9.89 0.12 -20.70
C VAL A 664 -10.70 -1.07 -20.21
N VAL A 665 -10.04 -2.22 -20.13
CA VAL A 665 -10.57 -3.46 -19.57
C VAL A 665 -9.93 -3.71 -18.21
N VAL A 666 -10.78 -3.92 -17.19
CA VAL A 666 -10.38 -4.28 -15.84
C VAL A 666 -11.04 -5.60 -15.42
N ASP A 667 -10.22 -6.54 -14.96
CA ASP A 667 -10.65 -7.85 -14.48
C ASP A 667 -9.91 -8.21 -13.20
N GLY A 668 -10.65 -8.26 -12.09
CA GLY A 668 -10.09 -8.69 -10.80
C GLY A 668 -9.79 -10.18 -10.73
N GLY A 669 -10.34 -11.00 -11.63
CA GLY A 669 -10.18 -12.46 -11.62
C GLY A 669 -10.84 -13.14 -10.41
N THR A 670 -10.29 -14.24 -9.90
CA THR A 670 -10.97 -15.00 -8.82
C THR A 670 -10.60 -14.51 -7.43
N GLY A 671 -11.59 -14.12 -6.62
CA GLY A 671 -11.41 -13.72 -5.23
C GLY A 671 -12.32 -12.55 -4.87
N SER A 672 -12.07 -11.91 -3.73
CA SER A 672 -12.81 -10.72 -3.28
C SER A 672 -12.04 -9.44 -3.62
N ASN A 673 -12.08 -9.07 -4.90
CA ASN A 673 -11.25 -7.98 -5.41
C ASN A 673 -11.83 -6.60 -5.13
N THR A 674 -10.92 -5.63 -5.03
CA THR A 674 -11.23 -4.20 -4.86
C THR A 674 -10.68 -3.39 -6.03
N ILE A 675 -11.52 -2.54 -6.61
CA ILE A 675 -11.06 -1.46 -7.49
C ILE A 675 -11.20 -0.14 -6.73
N ALA A 676 -10.16 0.68 -6.73
CA ALA A 676 -10.14 2.01 -6.14
C ALA A 676 -9.92 3.04 -7.24
N VAL A 677 -10.82 4.02 -7.32
CA VAL A 677 -10.84 5.05 -8.37
C VAL A 677 -10.78 6.44 -7.77
N ALA A 678 -10.17 7.38 -8.49
CA ALA A 678 -10.12 8.79 -8.11
C ALA A 678 -11.01 9.70 -8.98
N ARG A 679 -11.62 9.15 -10.04
CA ARG A 679 -12.36 9.90 -11.08
C ARG A 679 -13.73 9.28 -11.33
N SER A 680 -14.61 10.00 -12.02
CA SER A 680 -15.96 9.54 -12.37
C SER A 680 -15.93 8.46 -13.46
N HIS A 681 -16.75 7.41 -13.31
CA HIS A 681 -16.82 6.30 -14.27
C HIS A 681 -18.26 5.89 -14.60
N GLY A 682 -18.49 5.42 -15.83
CA GLY A 682 -19.79 4.91 -16.27
C GLY A 682 -20.82 5.98 -16.66
N THR A 683 -20.54 7.27 -16.41
CA THR A 683 -21.53 8.36 -16.61
C THR A 683 -21.71 8.77 -18.06
N ASN A 684 -20.75 8.46 -18.92
CA ASN A 684 -20.82 8.66 -20.36
C ASN A 684 -19.95 7.63 -21.11
N ALA A 685 -20.03 7.62 -22.45
CA ALA A 685 -19.32 6.63 -23.26
C ALA A 685 -17.78 6.70 -23.15
N GLN A 686 -17.21 7.85 -22.77
CA GLN A 686 -15.75 8.05 -22.73
C GLN A 686 -15.15 7.52 -21.42
N ASN A 687 -15.85 7.69 -20.28
CA ASN A 687 -15.38 7.23 -18.97
C ASN A 687 -16.02 5.91 -18.51
N THR A 688 -16.77 5.24 -19.38
CA THR A 688 -17.25 3.88 -19.16
C THR A 688 -16.12 2.90 -19.51
N PHE A 689 -15.77 2.00 -18.60
CA PHE A 689 -14.84 0.91 -18.90
C PHE A 689 -15.36 0.06 -20.06
N GLU A 690 -14.47 -0.29 -21.00
CA GLU A 690 -14.81 -1.22 -22.09
C GLU A 690 -15.22 -2.59 -21.52
N GLY A 691 -14.52 -3.02 -20.47
CA GLY A 691 -14.83 -4.22 -19.72
C GLY A 691 -14.59 -4.03 -18.23
N PHE A 692 -15.57 -4.41 -17.42
CA PHE A 692 -15.48 -4.40 -15.96
C PHE A 692 -15.98 -5.75 -15.42
N THR A 693 -15.09 -6.51 -14.78
CA THR A 693 -15.46 -7.83 -14.24
C THR A 693 -14.76 -8.15 -12.93
N ASN A 694 -15.43 -8.96 -12.10
CA ASN A 694 -14.88 -9.58 -10.90
C ASN A 694 -14.36 -8.62 -9.81
N PHE A 695 -14.95 -7.43 -9.67
CA PHE A 695 -14.70 -6.55 -8.52
C PHE A 695 -15.89 -6.55 -7.57
N ALA A 696 -15.71 -7.16 -6.39
CA ALA A 696 -16.75 -7.18 -5.35
C ALA A 696 -16.85 -5.86 -4.58
N THR A 697 -15.71 -5.14 -4.46
CA THR A 697 -15.62 -3.83 -3.80
C THR A 697 -15.23 -2.76 -4.81
N TYR A 698 -16.01 -1.68 -4.86
CA TYR A 698 -15.71 -0.47 -5.63
C TYR A 698 -15.47 0.68 -4.65
N GLU A 699 -14.30 1.31 -4.70
CA GLU A 699 -13.87 2.28 -3.72
C GLU A 699 -13.55 3.63 -4.37
N VAL A 700 -14.10 4.71 -3.84
CA VAL A 700 -13.90 6.07 -4.32
C VAL A 700 -12.93 6.80 -3.41
N GLU A 701 -11.75 7.14 -3.93
CA GLU A 701 -10.68 7.87 -3.25
C GLU A 701 -10.42 9.24 -3.90
N ALA A 702 -11.50 9.94 -4.24
CA ALA A 702 -11.41 11.21 -4.96
C ALA A 702 -11.05 12.40 -4.03
N THR A 703 -10.43 13.41 -4.63
CA THR A 703 -10.19 14.75 -4.03
C THR A 703 -11.12 15.82 -4.61
N THR A 704 -11.93 15.44 -5.61
CA THR A 704 -12.94 16.28 -6.29
C THR A 704 -14.23 15.50 -6.45
N ASN A 705 -15.36 16.19 -6.68
CA ASN A 705 -16.66 15.54 -6.82
C ASN A 705 -16.64 14.47 -7.92
N THR A 706 -17.27 13.32 -7.65
CA THR A 706 -17.34 12.20 -8.60
C THR A 706 -18.74 11.61 -8.71
N GLU A 707 -19.00 10.99 -9.85
CA GLU A 707 -20.25 10.28 -10.16
C GLU A 707 -19.90 8.93 -10.80
N HIS A 708 -20.60 7.88 -10.37
CA HIS A 708 -20.34 6.50 -10.78
C HIS A 708 -21.64 5.77 -11.11
N ASP A 709 -21.77 5.32 -12.36
CA ASP A 709 -22.95 4.60 -12.86
C ASP A 709 -22.63 3.11 -13.02
N PHE A 710 -23.28 2.29 -12.18
CA PHE A 710 -23.03 0.86 -12.08
C PHE A 710 -23.72 0.03 -13.17
N THR A 711 -24.49 0.64 -14.08
CA THR A 711 -25.11 -0.06 -15.23
C THR A 711 -24.08 -0.84 -16.06
N SER A 712 -22.85 -0.32 -16.15
CA SER A 712 -21.73 -0.94 -16.86
C SER A 712 -20.73 -1.68 -15.95
N MET A 713 -20.89 -1.59 -14.63
CA MET A 713 -19.96 -2.09 -13.61
C MET A 713 -20.64 -3.10 -12.68
N VAL A 714 -21.20 -4.14 -13.28
CA VAL A 714 -21.99 -5.18 -12.60
C VAL A 714 -21.15 -6.05 -11.66
N GLY A 715 -21.79 -6.63 -10.63
CA GLY A 715 -21.17 -7.52 -9.66
C GLY A 715 -20.57 -6.84 -8.41
N VAL A 716 -20.69 -5.52 -8.29
CA VAL A 716 -20.25 -4.77 -7.11
C VAL A 716 -21.22 -5.00 -5.96
N THR A 717 -20.71 -5.53 -4.84
CA THR A 717 -21.49 -5.79 -3.62
C THR A 717 -21.20 -4.80 -2.50
N ARG A 718 -20.11 -4.03 -2.60
CA ARG A 718 -19.75 -2.99 -1.64
C ARG A 718 -19.19 -1.76 -2.36
N ALA A 719 -19.89 -0.64 -2.29
CA ALA A 719 -19.41 0.67 -2.74
C ALA A 719 -18.87 1.44 -1.53
N VAL A 720 -17.62 1.89 -1.58
CA VAL A 720 -16.93 2.55 -0.47
C VAL A 720 -16.64 4.00 -0.84
N VAL A 721 -17.06 4.96 -0.03
CA VAL A 721 -16.66 6.37 -0.11
C VAL A 721 -15.51 6.57 0.88
N ALA A 722 -14.29 6.77 0.36
CA ALA A 722 -13.07 6.97 1.14
C ALA A 722 -12.30 8.21 0.63
N THR A 723 -13.01 9.32 0.44
CA THR A 723 -12.46 10.55 -0.13
C THR A 723 -11.47 11.24 0.80
N GLU A 724 -10.57 12.01 0.19
CA GLU A 724 -9.67 12.91 0.92
C GLU A 724 -10.35 14.28 1.07
N GLY A 725 -11.03 14.49 2.21
CA GLY A 725 -11.77 15.71 2.52
C GLY A 725 -13.23 15.70 2.08
N VAL A 726 -13.86 16.88 2.12
CA VAL A 726 -15.29 17.10 1.86
C VAL A 726 -15.56 17.08 0.36
N VAL A 727 -15.92 15.91 -0.15
CA VAL A 727 -16.16 15.64 -1.57
C VAL A 727 -17.54 15.03 -1.75
N ASN A 728 -18.28 15.47 -2.77
CA ASN A 728 -19.57 14.86 -3.12
C ASN A 728 -19.35 13.61 -3.98
N THR A 729 -20.08 12.54 -3.68
CA THR A 729 -20.02 11.27 -4.41
C THR A 729 -21.42 10.83 -4.79
N VAL A 730 -21.63 10.54 -6.07
CA VAL A 730 -22.90 10.04 -6.59
C VAL A 730 -22.72 8.60 -7.06
N PHE A 731 -23.59 7.71 -6.61
CA PHE A 731 -23.72 6.35 -7.09
C PHE A 731 -25.06 6.18 -7.79
N THR A 732 -25.06 5.69 -9.03
CA THR A 732 -26.25 5.44 -9.84
C THR A 732 -26.38 3.96 -10.15
N ASP A 733 -27.58 3.41 -10.00
CA ASP A 733 -27.93 2.03 -10.38
C ASP A 733 -27.14 0.95 -9.63
N LEU A 734 -26.93 1.15 -8.32
CA LEU A 734 -26.38 0.12 -7.43
C LEU A 734 -27.26 -1.14 -7.45
N GLU A 735 -26.62 -2.30 -7.64
CA GLU A 735 -27.29 -3.60 -7.69
C GLU A 735 -27.97 -3.98 -6.36
N THR A 736 -28.94 -4.90 -6.43
CA THR A 736 -29.74 -5.35 -5.28
C THR A 736 -28.92 -5.79 -4.05
N ALA A 737 -27.72 -6.34 -4.25
CA ALA A 737 -26.86 -6.83 -3.17
C ALA A 737 -25.83 -5.79 -2.67
N ALA A 738 -25.77 -4.60 -3.28
CA ALA A 738 -24.76 -3.60 -2.97
C ALA A 738 -25.04 -2.88 -1.65
N ALA A 739 -24.02 -2.79 -0.79
CA ALA A 739 -24.01 -1.93 0.38
C ALA A 739 -23.08 -0.73 0.17
N VAL A 740 -23.37 0.38 0.83
CA VAL A 740 -22.52 1.58 0.85
C VAL A 740 -21.76 1.64 2.18
N GLU A 741 -20.47 1.95 2.12
CA GLU A 741 -19.64 2.25 3.28
C GLU A 741 -19.02 3.63 3.12
N ILE A 742 -19.20 4.52 4.09
CA ILE A 742 -18.55 5.82 4.17
C ILE A 742 -17.43 5.69 5.20
N SER A 743 -16.18 5.74 4.76
CA SER A 743 -15.03 5.34 5.56
C SER A 743 -14.04 6.49 5.73
N GLY A 744 -13.80 6.88 6.99
CA GLY A 744 -12.80 7.89 7.36
C GLY A 744 -11.35 7.45 7.16
N LYS A 745 -11.13 6.26 6.60
CA LYS A 745 -9.80 5.64 6.51
C LYS A 745 -8.78 6.52 5.82
N ASN A 746 -9.16 7.40 4.89
CA ASN A 746 -8.22 8.29 4.20
C ASN A 746 -8.01 9.65 4.89
N GLN A 747 -8.82 9.97 5.91
CA GLN A 747 -8.75 11.24 6.66
C GLN A 747 -8.08 11.10 8.04
N THR A 748 -7.74 9.87 8.45
CA THR A 748 -7.13 9.57 9.77
C THR A 748 -5.71 9.01 9.69
N ARG A 749 -5.08 9.06 8.50
CA ARG A 749 -3.83 8.35 8.21
C ARG A 749 -2.55 9.10 8.52
N GLN A 750 -2.57 10.43 8.50
CA GLN A 750 -1.32 11.19 8.69
C GLN A 750 -0.85 11.12 10.14
N ALA A 751 0.46 11.27 10.35
CA ALA A 751 1.03 11.36 11.69
C ALA A 751 0.28 12.41 12.52
N LEU A 752 -0.16 12.03 13.71
CA LEU A 752 -0.95 12.86 14.65
C LEU A 752 -2.42 13.12 14.26
N GLN A 753 -2.94 12.52 13.18
CA GLN A 753 -4.34 12.66 12.74
C GLN A 753 -5.22 11.43 13.06
N SER A 754 -4.75 10.47 13.86
CA SER A 754 -5.51 9.24 14.15
C SER A 754 -6.82 9.45 14.90
N ASN A 755 -7.06 10.66 15.43
CA ASN A 755 -8.29 11.05 16.12
C ASN A 755 -9.00 12.23 15.42
N ALA A 756 -8.61 12.56 14.18
CA ALA A 756 -9.18 13.69 13.46
C ALA A 756 -10.67 13.43 13.12
N ASP A 757 -11.42 14.52 13.05
CA ASP A 757 -12.76 14.50 12.47
C ASP A 757 -12.66 14.17 10.98
N GLN A 758 -13.65 13.43 10.48
CA GLN A 758 -13.74 12.95 9.11
C GLN A 758 -14.96 13.61 8.49
N ALA A 759 -14.79 14.34 7.40
CA ALA A 759 -15.88 15.08 6.78
C ALA A 759 -16.08 14.65 5.32
N PHE A 760 -17.32 14.37 4.98
CA PHE A 760 -17.77 13.97 3.66
C PHE A 760 -18.81 14.96 3.15
N GLY A 761 -18.81 15.20 1.83
CA GLY A 761 -19.81 16.02 1.18
C GLY A 761 -21.15 15.32 1.12
N GLU A 762 -21.89 15.56 0.04
CA GLU A 762 -23.12 14.84 -0.24
C GLU A 762 -22.83 13.46 -0.82
N VAL A 763 -23.50 12.43 -0.29
CA VAL A 763 -23.46 11.07 -0.83
C VAL A 763 -24.84 10.75 -1.41
N HIS A 764 -24.91 10.60 -2.72
CA HIS A 764 -26.17 10.29 -3.41
C HIS A 764 -26.18 8.83 -3.86
N VAL A 765 -27.32 8.18 -3.67
CA VAL A 765 -27.60 6.84 -4.17
C VAL A 765 -28.87 6.90 -5.01
N LEU A 766 -28.70 6.89 -6.32
CA LEU A 766 -29.74 7.11 -7.30
C LEU A 766 -30.10 5.79 -8.00
N GLY A 767 -31.39 5.53 -8.23
CA GLY A 767 -31.83 4.38 -9.04
C GLY A 767 -31.49 2.99 -8.49
N ALA A 768 -31.10 2.88 -7.21
CA ALA A 768 -30.68 1.60 -6.63
C ALA A 768 -31.77 0.51 -6.74
N GLU A 769 -31.36 -0.70 -7.12
CA GLU A 769 -32.28 -1.80 -7.46
C GLU A 769 -32.79 -2.57 -6.23
N GLY A 770 -32.08 -2.48 -5.11
CA GLY A 770 -32.39 -3.20 -3.88
C GLY A 770 -33.56 -2.59 -3.12
N ALA A 771 -34.49 -3.43 -2.63
CA ALA A 771 -35.57 -2.97 -1.76
C ALA A 771 -35.09 -2.48 -0.38
N ALA A 772 -33.89 -2.90 0.02
CA ALA A 772 -33.21 -2.42 1.22
C ALA A 772 -31.78 -2.00 0.86
N LEU A 773 -31.32 -0.88 1.40
CA LEU A 773 -29.96 -0.38 1.27
C LEU A 773 -29.31 -0.32 2.65
N THR A 774 -28.06 -0.76 2.76
CA THR A 774 -27.27 -0.59 3.98
C THR A 774 -26.19 0.45 3.74
N VAL A 775 -26.15 1.47 4.59
CA VAL A 775 -25.12 2.52 4.63
C VAL A 775 -24.38 2.39 5.95
N THR A 776 -23.09 2.05 5.88
CA THR A 776 -22.23 1.96 7.06
C THR A 776 -21.37 3.20 7.20
N LEU A 777 -21.45 3.87 8.34
CA LEU A 777 -20.54 4.93 8.74
C LEU A 777 -19.37 4.28 9.48
N SER A 778 -18.23 4.15 8.80
CA SER A 778 -17.00 3.57 9.35
C SER A 778 -16.10 4.68 9.86
N ASN A 779 -16.40 5.18 11.08
CA ASN A 779 -15.54 6.16 11.74
C ASN A 779 -14.22 5.50 12.16
N THR A 780 -13.12 5.96 11.56
CA THR A 780 -11.80 5.36 11.78
C THR A 780 -10.95 6.13 12.79
N ALA A 781 -11.52 7.17 13.43
CA ALA A 781 -10.86 7.84 14.53
C ALA A 781 -10.69 6.86 15.70
N ARG A 782 -9.56 6.97 16.40
CA ARG A 782 -9.21 6.02 17.45
C ARG A 782 -9.94 6.27 18.77
N SER A 783 -10.44 7.48 19.06
CA SER A 783 -11.06 7.77 20.37
C SER A 783 -12.19 8.78 20.43
N THR A 784 -12.09 9.95 19.77
CA THR A 784 -13.02 11.09 20.00
C THR A 784 -13.37 11.86 18.71
N GLY A 785 -12.94 11.37 17.54
CA GLY A 785 -13.21 12.07 16.28
C GLY A 785 -14.64 11.80 15.80
N GLU A 786 -15.26 12.77 15.17
CA GLU A 786 -16.59 12.64 14.55
C GLU A 786 -16.46 12.30 13.06
N LEU A 787 -17.39 11.49 12.53
CA LEU A 787 -17.57 11.32 11.09
C LEU A 787 -18.85 12.04 10.66
N THR A 788 -18.69 13.05 9.83
CA THR A 788 -19.76 13.94 9.35
C THR A 788 -20.04 13.65 7.87
N VAL A 789 -21.31 13.39 7.54
CA VAL A 789 -21.83 13.34 6.16
C VAL A 789 -22.79 14.52 5.98
N ASN A 790 -22.51 15.43 5.05
CA ASN A 790 -23.35 16.63 4.89
C ASN A 790 -24.79 16.28 4.52
N ARG A 791 -24.97 15.35 3.57
CA ARG A 791 -26.28 14.85 3.16
C ARG A 791 -26.17 13.45 2.59
N LEU A 792 -27.11 12.58 2.95
CA LEU A 792 -27.33 11.28 2.35
C LEU A 792 -28.63 11.31 1.55
N LEU A 793 -28.51 11.29 0.22
CA LEU A 793 -29.66 11.29 -0.70
C LEU A 793 -29.92 9.87 -1.22
N VAL A 794 -31.17 9.38 -1.14
CA VAL A 794 -31.60 8.13 -1.78
C VAL A 794 -32.85 8.39 -2.62
N ASP A 795 -32.69 8.49 -3.94
CA ASP A 795 -33.78 8.92 -4.83
C ASP A 795 -33.70 8.28 -6.24
N ALA A 796 -34.60 8.68 -7.13
CA ALA A 796 -34.61 8.32 -8.54
C ALA A 796 -33.44 8.97 -9.30
N ALA A 797 -32.81 8.21 -10.20
CA ALA A 797 -31.86 8.78 -11.16
C ALA A 797 -32.58 9.55 -12.28
N ALA A 798 -33.79 9.12 -12.63
CA ALA A 798 -34.67 9.78 -13.59
C ALA A 798 -36.14 9.37 -13.36
N ALA A 799 -37.10 10.05 -13.99
CA ALA A 799 -38.53 9.75 -13.85
C ALA A 799 -38.91 8.29 -14.20
N ASN A 800 -38.10 7.63 -15.04
CA ASN A 800 -38.27 6.23 -15.44
C ASN A 800 -37.23 5.29 -14.79
N ASN A 801 -36.38 5.79 -13.90
CA ASN A 801 -35.38 5.03 -13.15
C ASN A 801 -35.49 5.39 -11.66
N LEU A 802 -36.49 4.81 -11.00
CA LEU A 802 -36.80 5.05 -9.60
C LEU A 802 -35.99 4.11 -8.70
N SER A 803 -35.51 4.61 -7.57
CA SER A 803 -34.93 3.76 -6.53
C SER A 803 -35.98 2.80 -5.95
N ALA A 804 -35.61 1.52 -5.86
CA ALA A 804 -36.42 0.47 -5.24
C ALA A 804 -36.34 0.47 -3.72
N VAL A 805 -35.42 1.24 -3.13
CA VAL A 805 -35.16 1.25 -1.68
C VAL A 805 -36.40 1.71 -0.93
N ARG A 806 -36.90 0.87 -0.03
CA ARG A 806 -37.98 1.17 0.93
C ARG A 806 -37.51 1.04 2.38
N THR A 807 -36.36 0.38 2.59
CA THR A 807 -35.71 0.24 3.89
C THR A 807 -34.27 0.73 3.81
N LEU A 808 -33.91 1.71 4.63
CA LEU A 808 -32.54 2.20 4.78
C LEU A 808 -31.98 1.73 6.13
N ASN A 809 -30.94 0.91 6.10
CA ASN A 809 -30.21 0.51 7.30
C ASN A 809 -28.98 1.42 7.45
N ILE A 810 -28.92 2.22 8.51
CA ILE A 810 -27.76 3.05 8.83
C ILE A 810 -27.00 2.40 9.98
N VAL A 811 -25.72 2.09 9.74
CA VAL A 811 -24.85 1.44 10.73
C VAL A 811 -23.82 2.46 11.23
N SER A 812 -23.97 2.92 12.47
CA SER A 812 -23.08 3.86 13.15
C SER A 812 -21.93 3.10 13.83
N ASN A 813 -20.80 2.93 13.13
CA ASN A 813 -19.62 2.24 13.64
C ASN A 813 -18.48 3.21 14.01
N GLY A 814 -17.60 2.75 14.89
CA GLY A 814 -16.37 3.43 15.27
C GLY A 814 -15.73 2.77 16.49
N ALA A 815 -15.01 3.55 17.29
CA ALA A 815 -14.32 3.04 18.47
C ALA A 815 -14.35 4.03 19.63
N ARG A 816 -14.61 3.53 20.85
CA ARG A 816 -14.63 4.34 22.08
C ARG A 816 -15.68 5.45 21.99
N ASP A 817 -15.26 6.70 22.15
CA ASP A 817 -16.09 7.90 22.32
C ASP A 817 -16.22 8.67 20.98
N THR A 818 -15.97 8.00 19.84
CA THR A 818 -16.26 8.59 18.52
C THR A 818 -17.76 8.73 18.31
N ALA A 819 -18.18 9.69 17.48
CA ALA A 819 -19.57 9.92 17.11
C ALA A 819 -19.73 9.99 15.58
N ASN A 820 -20.97 9.84 15.12
CA ASN A 820 -21.32 9.93 13.71
C ASN A 820 -22.46 10.92 13.52
N PHE A 821 -22.37 11.75 12.50
CA PHE A 821 -23.32 12.80 12.19
C PHE A 821 -23.72 12.74 10.71
N ILE A 822 -25.02 12.75 10.42
CA ILE A 822 -25.57 12.97 9.08
C ILE A 822 -26.41 14.24 9.11
N GLY A 823 -25.99 15.28 8.38
CA GLY A 823 -26.66 16.58 8.39
C GLY A 823 -28.09 16.52 7.88
N ASP A 824 -28.33 15.71 6.85
CA ASP A 824 -29.66 15.49 6.28
C ASP A 824 -29.74 14.12 5.59
N VAL A 825 -30.85 13.43 5.79
CA VAL A 825 -31.24 12.23 5.07
C VAL A 825 -32.48 12.58 4.24
N ASP A 826 -32.25 12.68 2.93
CA ASP A 826 -33.27 12.97 1.92
C ASP A 826 -33.53 11.64 1.18
N ALA A 827 -34.59 10.95 1.59
CA ALA A 827 -34.86 9.57 1.16
C ALA A 827 -36.34 9.39 0.86
N LYS A 828 -36.89 10.23 -0.03
CA LYS A 828 -38.32 10.35 -0.32
C LYS A 828 -39.10 9.04 -0.34
N LEU A 829 -38.63 8.00 -1.04
CA LEU A 829 -39.37 6.73 -1.17
C LEU A 829 -39.15 5.73 -0.02
N VAL A 830 -38.31 6.05 0.97
CA VAL A 830 -37.97 5.18 2.10
C VAL A 830 -38.97 5.34 3.22
N ASN A 831 -39.48 4.22 3.72
CA ASN A 831 -40.50 4.18 4.78
C ASN A 831 -39.94 3.63 6.10
N THR A 832 -38.81 2.92 6.05
CA THR A 832 -38.23 2.27 7.23
C THR A 832 -36.74 2.60 7.34
N PHE A 833 -36.36 3.17 8.48
CA PHE A 833 -34.99 3.50 8.85
C PHE A 833 -34.58 2.63 10.05
N ASN A 834 -33.65 1.72 9.81
CA ASN A 834 -33.08 0.88 10.88
C ASN A 834 -31.72 1.46 11.26
N LEU A 835 -31.62 2.00 12.47
CA LEU A 835 -30.39 2.58 13.01
C LEU A 835 -29.74 1.54 13.94
N THR A 836 -28.49 1.19 13.65
CA THR A 836 -27.75 0.15 14.36
C THR A 836 -26.30 0.57 14.59
N GLY A 837 -25.56 -0.16 15.41
CA GLY A 837 -24.13 0.05 15.61
C GLY A 837 -23.77 0.42 17.06
N THR A 838 -22.58 0.95 17.25
CA THR A 838 -21.99 1.13 18.59
C THR A 838 -21.67 2.57 18.96
N GLN A 839 -21.78 3.51 18.03
CA GLN A 839 -21.39 4.90 18.23
C GLN A 839 -22.61 5.80 18.25
N ASN A 840 -22.53 6.90 19.01
CA ASN A 840 -23.57 7.92 19.03
C ASN A 840 -23.86 8.39 17.61
N LEU A 841 -25.15 8.55 17.29
CA LEU A 841 -25.62 8.90 15.97
C LEU A 841 -26.53 10.11 16.05
N THR A 842 -26.15 11.18 15.36
CA THR A 842 -27.00 12.33 15.13
C THR A 842 -27.41 12.34 13.66
N LEU A 843 -28.72 12.47 13.38
CA LEU A 843 -29.20 12.63 12.01
C LEU A 843 -30.48 13.46 11.92
N ALA A 844 -30.66 14.16 10.80
CA ALA A 844 -31.94 14.74 10.41
C ALA A 844 -32.56 13.97 9.24
N ILE A 845 -33.87 13.77 9.26
CA ILE A 845 -34.64 13.20 8.15
C ILE A 845 -35.66 14.25 7.71
N THR A 846 -35.50 14.76 6.48
CA THR A 846 -36.34 15.85 5.95
C THR A 846 -37.34 15.38 4.90
N ASP A 847 -37.05 14.29 4.16
CA ASP A 847 -37.96 13.70 3.18
C ASP A 847 -37.95 12.16 3.26
N ALA A 848 -39.14 11.56 3.38
CA ALA A 848 -39.36 10.13 3.57
C ALA A 848 -40.83 9.75 3.30
N ALA A 849 -41.16 8.46 3.40
CA ALA A 849 -42.52 7.93 3.41
C ALA A 849 -43.37 8.28 2.17
N ASN A 850 -42.70 8.58 1.05
CA ASN A 850 -43.25 9.13 -0.18
C ASN A 850 -44.07 10.41 0.05
N PHE A 851 -43.57 11.26 0.95
CA PHE A 851 -44.15 12.56 1.26
C PHE A 851 -44.18 13.46 0.02
N ASP A 852 -45.37 13.98 -0.25
CA ASP A 852 -45.61 15.01 -1.25
C ASP A 852 -46.71 15.92 -0.71
N ALA A 853 -46.33 17.13 -0.29
CA ALA A 853 -47.25 18.13 0.23
C ALA A 853 -48.41 18.46 -0.74
N SER A 854 -48.26 18.15 -2.04
CA SER A 854 -49.32 18.34 -3.06
C SER A 854 -50.19 17.11 -3.30
N ASN A 855 -49.80 15.93 -2.80
CA ASN A 855 -50.52 14.67 -3.00
C ASN A 855 -50.35 13.69 -1.82
N VAL A 856 -51.20 13.85 -0.80
CA VAL A 856 -51.20 13.02 0.41
C VAL A 856 -51.68 11.57 0.22
N ASN A 857 -52.25 11.20 -0.93
CA ASN A 857 -52.85 9.87 -1.13
C ASN A 857 -51.83 8.74 -1.40
N SER A 858 -50.53 9.06 -1.48
CA SER A 858 -49.47 8.09 -1.75
C SER A 858 -48.45 7.98 -0.62
N ILE A 859 -48.69 8.65 0.49
CA ILE A 859 -47.88 8.58 1.71
C ILE A 859 -48.07 7.19 2.33
N GLY A 860 -47.01 6.63 2.90
CA GLY A 860 -47.06 5.38 3.67
C GLY A 860 -46.54 5.55 5.10
N ASP A 861 -46.49 4.45 5.85
CA ASP A 861 -45.88 4.42 7.19
C ASP A 861 -44.46 5.01 7.23
N LEU A 862 -44.14 5.68 8.34
CA LEU A 862 -42.78 6.10 8.70
C LEU A 862 -42.32 5.34 9.94
N VAL A 863 -41.30 4.51 9.79
CA VAL A 863 -40.70 3.76 10.90
C VAL A 863 -39.23 4.15 11.05
N VAL A 864 -38.84 4.68 12.20
CA VAL A 864 -37.45 4.98 12.56
C VAL A 864 -37.12 4.26 13.86
N THR A 865 -36.17 3.32 13.83
CA THR A 865 -35.85 2.50 15.00
C THR A 865 -34.34 2.46 15.29
N GLY A 866 -33.97 2.94 16.48
CA GLY A 866 -32.64 2.84 17.09
C GLY A 866 -32.50 1.69 18.09
N ALA A 867 -33.46 0.77 18.16
CA ALA A 867 -33.48 -0.29 19.18
C ALA A 867 -32.24 -1.21 19.17
N ALA A 868 -31.50 -1.26 18.05
CA ALA A 868 -30.25 -2.02 17.89
C ALA A 868 -28.99 -1.13 17.80
N LEU A 869 -29.14 0.18 18.00
CA LEU A 869 -28.04 1.10 18.24
C LEU A 869 -27.70 1.07 19.74
N THR A 870 -26.42 1.03 20.07
CA THR A 870 -25.95 1.01 21.48
C THR A 870 -25.31 2.30 21.94
N GLY A 871 -24.98 3.21 21.01
CA GLY A 871 -24.69 4.61 21.32
C GLY A 871 -25.98 5.43 21.37
N ASP A 872 -25.91 6.65 21.89
CA ASP A 872 -27.08 7.53 22.01
C ASP A 872 -27.55 8.01 20.62
N LEU A 873 -28.86 8.18 20.46
CA LEU A 873 -29.53 8.66 19.25
C LEU A 873 -30.04 10.09 19.44
N ASP A 874 -29.66 10.95 18.51
CA ASP A 874 -30.22 12.29 18.36
C ASP A 874 -30.86 12.42 16.97
N LEU A 875 -32.19 12.32 16.93
CA LEU A 875 -32.99 12.28 15.71
C LEU A 875 -33.73 13.59 15.51
N SER A 876 -33.58 14.24 14.36
CA SER A 876 -34.39 15.37 13.94
C SER A 876 -35.33 14.98 12.80
N LEU A 877 -36.59 15.43 12.87
CA LEU A 877 -37.64 15.17 11.89
C LEU A 877 -38.35 16.46 11.52
N ALA A 878 -38.64 16.67 10.24
CA ALA A 878 -39.48 17.79 9.80
C ALA A 878 -40.93 17.61 10.30
N SER A 879 -41.52 18.61 10.98
CA SER A 879 -42.88 18.49 11.54
C SER A 879 -43.91 18.20 10.45
N GLY A 880 -43.81 18.88 9.29
CA GLY A 880 -44.71 18.67 8.16
C GLY A 880 -44.69 17.25 7.56
N LEU A 881 -43.57 16.53 7.68
CA LEU A 881 -43.48 15.12 7.28
C LEU A 881 -44.28 14.25 8.26
N VAL A 882 -44.08 14.44 9.56
CA VAL A 882 -44.75 13.69 10.62
C VAL A 882 -46.27 13.88 10.54
N THR A 883 -46.72 15.14 10.47
CA THR A 883 -48.13 15.52 10.31
C THR A 883 -48.77 14.86 9.10
N ALA A 884 -48.09 14.88 7.95
CA ALA A 884 -48.66 14.35 6.73
C ALA A 884 -48.79 12.81 6.74
N VAL A 885 -47.88 12.11 7.42
CA VAL A 885 -47.99 10.65 7.63
C VAL A 885 -49.13 10.34 8.59
N ASP A 886 -49.18 11.00 9.75
CA ASP A 886 -50.18 10.75 10.79
C ASP A 886 -51.63 10.98 10.30
N LEU A 887 -51.86 12.10 9.60
CA LEU A 887 -53.19 12.48 9.13
C LEU A 887 -53.65 11.72 7.87
N THR A 888 -52.78 10.92 7.25
CA THR A 888 -53.15 10.09 6.10
C THR A 888 -53.80 8.79 6.58
N GLY A 889 -55.12 8.68 6.37
CA GLY A 889 -55.98 7.69 7.00
C GLY A 889 -55.47 6.24 7.02
N GLY A 890 -54.84 5.86 8.14
CA GLY A 890 -54.41 4.51 8.48
C GLY A 890 -52.90 4.26 8.50
N GLU A 891 -52.09 5.23 8.07
CA GLU A 891 -50.62 5.17 8.17
C GLU A 891 -50.15 5.61 9.57
N THR A 892 -48.95 5.19 9.96
CA THR A 892 -48.41 5.39 11.31
C THR A 892 -47.00 5.98 11.30
N VAL A 893 -46.69 6.76 12.33
CA VAL A 893 -45.33 7.22 12.62
C VAL A 893 -44.84 6.44 13.84
N THR A 894 -43.83 5.59 13.66
CA THR A 894 -43.23 4.80 14.74
C THR A 894 -41.79 5.22 14.96
N LEU A 895 -41.53 5.87 16.10
CA LEU A 895 -40.19 6.32 16.52
C LEU A 895 -39.76 5.51 17.73
N THR A 896 -38.61 4.85 17.64
CA THR A 896 -38.03 4.10 18.75
C THR A 896 -36.58 4.53 18.95
N GLY A 897 -36.25 5.04 20.14
CA GLY A 897 -34.89 5.35 20.54
C GLY A 897 -34.06 4.10 20.85
N THR A 898 -33.00 4.26 21.62
CA THR A 898 -32.08 3.18 21.97
C THR A 898 -32.37 2.62 23.36
N ALA A 899 -31.49 1.78 23.90
CA ALA A 899 -31.56 1.37 25.30
C ALA A 899 -30.77 2.32 26.23
N GLY A 900 -30.24 3.41 25.67
CA GLY A 900 -29.50 4.46 26.36
C GLY A 900 -30.38 5.28 27.31
N THR A 901 -29.83 6.38 27.81
CA THR A 901 -30.55 7.28 28.74
C THR A 901 -30.41 8.74 28.34
N ALA A 902 -30.03 9.00 27.10
CA ALA A 902 -29.77 10.33 26.57
C ALA A 902 -30.30 10.48 25.14
N ASP A 903 -31.30 9.67 24.77
CA ASP A 903 -31.88 9.71 23.43
C ASP A 903 -32.80 10.92 23.29
N ARG A 904 -32.70 11.59 22.14
CA ARG A 904 -33.49 12.77 21.81
C ARG A 904 -34.18 12.63 20.46
N VAL A 905 -35.46 12.99 20.40
CA VAL A 905 -36.19 13.23 19.16
C VAL A 905 -36.57 14.70 19.08
N THR A 906 -36.31 15.34 17.95
CA THR A 906 -36.55 16.76 17.70
C THR A 906 -37.50 16.92 16.52
N PHE A 907 -38.58 17.68 16.71
CA PHE A 907 -39.47 18.10 15.63
C PHE A 907 -39.11 19.51 15.19
N THR A 908 -38.82 19.68 13.90
CA THR A 908 -38.34 20.93 13.32
C THR A 908 -39.32 21.49 12.28
N GLY A 909 -39.74 22.74 12.46
CA GLY A 909 -40.39 23.57 11.45
C GLY A 909 -41.88 23.29 11.18
N GLY A 910 -42.73 24.28 11.48
CA GLY A 910 -44.14 24.37 11.08
C GLY A 910 -45.12 23.49 11.87
N ALA A 911 -46.34 23.34 11.31
CA ALA A 911 -47.52 22.75 11.95
C ALA A 911 -47.40 21.23 12.15
N LEU A 912 -46.93 20.87 13.34
CA LEU A 912 -47.01 19.55 13.92
C LEU A 912 -48.48 19.27 14.29
N ASP A 913 -49.03 18.16 13.82
CA ASP A 913 -50.36 17.69 14.17
C ASP A 913 -50.28 16.17 14.21
N THR A 914 -50.28 15.63 15.43
CA THR A 914 -50.09 14.20 15.71
C THR A 914 -51.31 13.67 16.43
N SER A 915 -51.55 12.36 16.30
CA SER A 915 -52.64 11.66 16.96
C SER A 915 -52.15 10.36 17.59
N GLU A 916 -53.09 9.49 17.98
CA GLU A 916 -52.80 8.10 18.37
C GLU A 916 -52.03 7.29 17.30
N ASN A 917 -51.89 7.77 16.06
CA ASN A 917 -51.07 7.12 15.03
C ASN A 917 -49.57 7.40 15.15
N THR A 918 -49.16 8.38 15.96
CA THR A 918 -47.74 8.66 16.26
C THR A 918 -47.34 7.99 17.57
N GLY A 919 -46.45 6.99 17.47
CA GLY A 919 -45.87 6.28 18.59
C GLY A 919 -44.41 6.66 18.83
N ILE A 920 -44.08 7.10 20.04
CA ILE A 920 -42.70 7.43 20.46
C ILE A 920 -42.35 6.61 21.69
N SER A 921 -41.23 5.90 21.64
CA SER A 921 -40.76 5.11 22.77
C SER A 921 -39.24 5.16 22.89
N ALA A 922 -38.74 5.00 24.11
CA ALA A 922 -37.31 4.95 24.43
C ALA A 922 -36.52 6.19 24.01
N PHE A 923 -37.17 7.35 23.95
CA PHE A 923 -36.53 8.66 23.91
C PHE A 923 -36.69 9.33 25.26
N GLU A 924 -35.60 9.80 25.87
CA GLU A 924 -35.66 10.52 27.15
C GLU A 924 -36.09 11.97 26.97
N THR A 925 -35.83 12.56 25.80
CA THR A 925 -36.19 13.94 25.47
C THR A 925 -36.99 14.02 24.17
N VAL A 926 -38.14 14.69 24.22
CA VAL A 926 -38.86 15.17 23.03
C VAL A 926 -38.66 16.66 22.93
N ARG A 927 -38.12 17.14 21.81
CA ARG A 927 -37.75 18.54 21.61
C ARG A 927 -38.53 19.16 20.45
N PHE A 928 -38.88 20.43 20.60
CA PHE A 928 -39.60 21.23 19.62
C PHE A 928 -38.76 22.45 19.23
N VAL A 929 -38.46 22.58 17.93
CA VAL A 929 -37.66 23.67 17.38
C VAL A 929 -38.44 24.27 16.21
N THR A 930 -38.89 25.51 16.32
CA THR A 930 -39.74 26.20 15.33
C THR A 930 -41.00 25.39 14.96
N ALA A 931 -41.51 24.58 15.89
CA ALA A 931 -42.71 23.77 15.69
C ALA A 931 -43.92 24.46 16.35
N ASP A 932 -45.07 24.37 15.70
CA ASP A 932 -46.38 24.83 16.20
C ASP A 932 -47.44 23.74 15.96
N GLY A 933 -48.67 23.91 16.45
CA GLY A 933 -49.77 22.94 16.32
C GLY A 933 -49.95 22.02 17.53
N GLU A 934 -50.39 20.78 17.31
CA GLU A 934 -50.80 19.82 18.36
C GLU A 934 -49.87 18.60 18.42
N PHE A 935 -49.33 18.33 19.60
CA PHE A 935 -48.58 17.12 19.94
C PHE A 935 -49.39 16.22 20.89
N ASP A 936 -49.86 15.08 20.37
CA ASP A 936 -50.60 14.07 21.12
C ASP A 936 -49.65 13.04 21.74
N ALA A 937 -49.59 13.02 23.07
CA ALA A 937 -48.72 12.12 23.82
C ALA A 937 -49.34 10.74 24.15
N THR A 938 -50.53 10.40 23.64
CA THR A 938 -51.26 9.15 23.93
C THR A 938 -50.38 7.90 23.77
N ASN A 939 -49.58 7.83 22.71
CA ASN A 939 -48.68 6.70 22.42
C ASN A 939 -47.20 7.05 22.63
N VAL A 940 -46.91 7.95 23.58
CA VAL A 940 -45.56 8.36 23.97
C VAL A 940 -45.17 7.72 25.30
N SER A 941 -43.97 7.14 25.39
CA SER A 941 -43.50 6.48 26.62
C SER A 941 -41.99 6.60 26.84
N GLY A 942 -41.58 6.67 28.10
CA GLY A 942 -40.18 6.76 28.50
C GLY A 942 -39.58 8.17 28.49
N VAL A 943 -40.35 9.17 28.06
CA VAL A 943 -39.94 10.58 28.05
C VAL A 943 -39.78 11.09 29.49
N THR A 944 -38.67 11.77 29.74
CA THR A 944 -38.36 12.39 31.03
C THR A 944 -38.25 13.91 30.94
N LEU A 945 -38.30 14.47 29.73
CA LEU A 945 -38.23 15.88 29.44
C LEU A 945 -38.94 16.20 28.12
N TYR A 946 -39.83 17.17 28.15
CA TYR A 946 -40.27 17.88 26.95
C TYR A 946 -39.52 19.21 26.88
N ASP A 947 -38.91 19.52 25.74
CA ASP A 947 -37.99 20.64 25.58
C ASP A 947 -38.47 21.55 24.44
N ILE A 948 -39.07 22.68 24.78
CA ILE A 948 -39.55 23.70 23.83
C ILE A 948 -38.41 24.71 23.63
N GLU A 949 -37.66 24.54 22.56
CA GLU A 949 -36.52 25.39 22.22
C GLU A 949 -36.96 26.63 21.42
N SER A 950 -37.90 26.47 20.49
CA SER A 950 -38.53 27.57 19.74
C SER A 950 -39.87 27.13 19.12
N THR A 951 -40.79 28.07 18.85
CA THR A 951 -42.08 27.87 18.17
C THR A 951 -42.23 28.82 16.98
N THR A 952 -43.25 28.68 16.15
CA THR A 952 -43.58 29.66 15.08
C THR A 952 -45.04 30.12 15.11
N GLY A 953 -45.74 29.73 16.18
CA GLY A 953 -47.17 29.80 16.39
C GLY A 953 -47.55 28.98 17.64
N ASP A 954 -48.85 28.96 17.95
CA ASP A 954 -49.38 28.24 19.12
C ASP A 954 -48.97 26.77 19.14
N LEU A 955 -48.53 26.27 20.30
CA LEU A 955 -48.13 24.87 20.51
C LEU A 955 -48.94 24.23 21.64
N GLU A 956 -49.56 23.10 21.35
CA GLU A 956 -50.39 22.32 22.26
C GLU A 956 -49.73 20.97 22.54
N LEU A 957 -49.52 20.64 23.81
CA LEU A 957 -49.02 19.36 24.28
C LEU A 957 -50.13 18.69 25.09
N ILE A 958 -50.80 17.71 24.49
CA ILE A 958 -51.97 17.05 25.06
C ILE A 958 -51.69 15.60 25.42
N GLU A 959 -52.58 15.00 26.21
CA GLU A 959 -52.50 13.60 26.63
C GLU A 959 -51.17 13.24 27.35
N LEU A 960 -50.55 14.22 28.01
CA LEU A 960 -49.32 14.02 28.78
C LEU A 960 -49.59 13.11 29.99
N ASN A 961 -48.61 12.30 30.38
CA ASN A 961 -48.67 11.47 31.60
C ASN A 961 -48.67 12.32 32.89
N GLY A 962 -48.25 13.58 32.78
CA GLY A 962 -48.58 14.63 33.74
C GLY A 962 -47.64 14.74 34.92
N GLN A 963 -46.41 14.19 34.84
CA GLN A 963 -45.35 14.33 35.85
C GLN A 963 -44.03 14.87 35.28
N GLU A 964 -43.92 14.90 33.97
CA GLU A 964 -42.71 15.24 33.24
C GLU A 964 -42.44 16.75 33.35
N PRO A 965 -41.18 17.17 33.59
CA PRO A 965 -40.81 18.56 33.44
C PRO A 965 -40.88 18.97 31.96
N ILE A 966 -41.33 20.19 31.73
CA ILE A 966 -41.34 20.84 30.43
C ILE A 966 -40.40 22.03 30.52
N ARG A 967 -39.35 22.04 29.71
CA ARG A 967 -38.41 23.16 29.63
C ARG A 967 -38.81 24.08 28.49
N ILE A 968 -38.76 25.38 28.77
CA ILE A 968 -39.13 26.44 27.83
C ILE A 968 -37.92 27.38 27.72
N ASN A 969 -37.44 27.58 26.50
CA ASN A 969 -36.37 28.54 26.23
C ASN A 969 -36.90 29.98 26.34
N THR A 970 -36.15 30.85 27.03
CA THR A 970 -36.58 32.24 27.35
C THR A 970 -35.76 33.35 26.72
N ASP A 971 -34.90 33.07 25.74
CA ASP A 971 -34.12 34.10 25.05
C ASP A 971 -35.02 35.23 24.49
N VAL A 972 -34.59 36.48 24.66
CA VAL A 972 -35.31 37.74 24.31
C VAL A 972 -35.54 37.90 22.81
N GLN A 973 -34.78 37.15 21.99
CA GLN A 973 -34.97 37.07 20.54
C GLN A 973 -35.51 35.71 20.07
N GLY A 974 -35.84 34.80 20.99
CA GLY A 974 -36.35 33.47 20.68
C GLY A 974 -37.79 33.48 20.17
N ASP A 975 -38.10 32.59 19.23
CA ASP A 975 -39.42 32.52 18.56
C ASP A 975 -40.57 32.01 19.45
N VAL A 976 -40.38 31.78 20.77
CA VAL A 976 -41.46 31.36 21.70
C VAL A 976 -42.31 32.53 22.19
N ALA A 977 -41.74 33.74 22.19
CA ALA A 977 -42.39 34.92 22.77
C ALA A 977 -43.60 35.37 21.93
N GLY A 978 -44.78 35.42 22.57
CA GLY A 978 -46.04 35.87 21.96
C GLY A 978 -46.95 34.77 21.39
N ASP A 979 -46.56 33.50 21.47
CA ASP A 979 -47.41 32.36 21.10
C ASP A 979 -48.22 31.84 22.30
N ASN A 980 -49.31 31.10 22.06
CA ASN A 980 -50.04 30.40 23.13
C ASN A 980 -49.42 29.01 23.37
N LEU A 981 -49.30 28.62 24.64
CA LEU A 981 -48.85 27.29 25.04
C LEU A 981 -49.95 26.56 25.80
N THR A 982 -50.40 25.41 25.29
CA THR A 982 -51.43 24.59 25.93
C THR A 982 -50.84 23.28 26.46
N PHE A 983 -51.18 22.94 27.71
CA PHE A 983 -50.73 21.70 28.35
C PHE A 983 -51.92 20.94 28.94
N SER A 984 -52.15 19.71 28.47
CA SER A 984 -53.20 18.81 28.97
C SER A 984 -52.64 17.44 29.35
N ALA A 985 -53.13 16.89 30.45
CA ALA A 985 -52.83 15.52 30.86
C ALA A 985 -53.96 14.56 30.42
N GLU A 986 -53.63 13.28 30.18
CA GLU A 986 -54.55 12.22 29.68
C GLU A 986 -55.88 12.12 30.46
N GLY A 987 -55.84 12.46 31.74
CA GLY A 987 -57.05 12.66 32.52
C GLY A 987 -56.76 13.15 33.92
N GLU A 988 -57.82 13.46 34.67
CA GLU A 988 -57.70 13.97 36.03
C GLU A 988 -57.08 12.96 37.00
N SER A 989 -55.94 13.32 37.58
CA SER A 989 -55.30 12.53 38.64
C SER A 989 -54.65 13.42 39.68
N SER A 990 -54.80 13.07 40.95
CA SER A 990 -54.24 13.85 42.05
C SER A 990 -52.71 13.85 42.07
N ALA A 991 -52.08 12.96 41.29
CA ALA A 991 -50.65 12.98 41.07
C ALA A 991 -50.24 14.09 40.10
N ASN A 992 -51.07 14.43 39.10
CA ASN A 992 -50.72 15.31 37.99
C ASN A 992 -50.14 16.64 38.46
N SER A 993 -48.88 16.87 38.12
CA SER A 993 -48.08 18.02 38.51
C SER A 993 -47.38 18.56 37.28
N LEU A 994 -47.84 19.71 36.78
CA LEU A 994 -47.19 20.41 35.68
C LEU A 994 -45.98 21.15 36.24
N ASN A 995 -44.81 20.94 35.64
CA ASN A 995 -43.59 21.66 36.02
C ASN A 995 -42.99 22.33 34.79
N LEU A 996 -43.24 23.63 34.65
CA LEU A 996 -42.71 24.47 33.58
C LEU A 996 -41.41 25.11 34.04
N GLN A 997 -40.31 24.79 33.36
CA GLN A 997 -38.97 25.27 33.64
C GLN A 997 -38.53 26.27 32.58
N PHE A 998 -38.56 27.54 32.92
CA PHE A 998 -38.15 28.63 32.05
C PHE A 998 -36.63 28.81 32.19
N ARG A 999 -35.90 28.70 31.08
CA ARG A 999 -34.43 28.73 31.08
C ARG A 999 -33.93 29.52 29.89
N ASP A 1000 -32.91 30.34 30.12
CA ASP A 1000 -32.08 30.85 29.05
C ASP A 1000 -31.14 29.73 28.58
N LEU A 1001 -31.26 29.35 27.30
CA LEU A 1001 -30.45 28.29 26.69
C LEU A 1001 -29.30 28.85 25.84
N ASP A 1002 -29.21 30.18 25.62
CA ASP A 1002 -28.05 30.77 24.94
C ASP A 1002 -26.88 30.92 25.92
N THR A 1003 -25.68 30.59 25.46
CA THR A 1003 -24.43 30.71 26.21
C THR A 1003 -23.56 31.87 25.74
N ALA A 1004 -23.96 32.55 24.65
CA ALA A 1004 -23.35 33.79 24.22
C ALA A 1004 -23.74 34.88 25.22
N VAL A 1005 -22.76 35.33 26.00
CA VAL A 1005 -22.94 36.36 27.02
C VAL A 1005 -23.43 37.66 26.37
N ASP A 1006 -24.75 37.87 26.31
CA ASP A 1006 -25.32 39.19 26.06
C ASP A 1006 -25.31 39.95 27.39
N THR A 1007 -24.36 40.88 27.53
CA THR A 1007 -24.08 41.55 28.80
C THR A 1007 -24.97 42.76 29.08
N ASP A 1008 -25.97 43.11 28.24
CA ASP A 1008 -26.59 44.44 28.31
C ASP A 1008 -28.09 44.52 27.95
N VAL A 1009 -28.87 43.43 27.97
CA VAL A 1009 -30.32 43.50 27.70
C VAL A 1009 -31.13 42.88 28.84
N ASP A 1010 -31.95 43.71 29.52
CA ASP A 1010 -33.04 43.22 30.39
C ASP A 1010 -33.92 42.29 29.56
N THR A 1011 -34.03 41.02 29.95
CA THR A 1011 -34.70 40.00 29.15
C THR A 1011 -36.19 39.98 29.51
N ALA A 1012 -37.01 40.62 28.69
CA ALA A 1012 -38.46 40.50 28.82
C ALA A 1012 -38.94 39.25 28.05
N PHE A 1013 -39.45 38.26 28.76
CA PHE A 1013 -40.06 37.06 28.21
C PHE A 1013 -41.56 37.04 28.49
N GLY A 1014 -42.36 36.76 27.47
CA GLY A 1014 -43.78 36.56 27.65
C GLY A 1014 -44.41 35.74 26.54
N VAL A 1015 -45.25 34.79 26.92
CA VAL A 1015 -46.16 34.08 26.01
C VAL A 1015 -47.50 34.80 26.02
N ALA A 1016 -48.28 34.65 24.94
CA ALA A 1016 -49.60 35.27 24.88
C ALA A 1016 -50.55 34.67 25.92
N GLU A 1017 -50.52 33.35 26.07
CA GLU A 1017 -51.34 32.62 27.03
C GLU A 1017 -50.70 31.27 27.42
N ILE A 1018 -50.76 30.91 28.70
CA ILE A 1018 -50.49 29.55 29.19
C ILE A 1018 -51.82 28.91 29.58
N ARG A 1019 -52.23 27.89 28.83
CA ARG A 1019 -53.47 27.15 29.07
C ARG A 1019 -53.16 25.81 29.72
N VAL A 1020 -53.86 25.49 30.80
CA VAL A 1020 -53.62 24.25 31.55
C VAL A 1020 -54.91 23.49 31.80
N GLN A 1021 -54.92 22.20 31.47
CA GLN A 1021 -56.04 21.29 31.70
C GLN A 1021 -55.60 20.03 32.45
N ASN A 1022 -56.46 19.48 33.31
CA ASN A 1022 -56.27 18.19 34.02
C ASN A 1022 -55.05 18.09 34.97
N TYR A 1023 -54.36 19.19 35.27
CA TYR A 1023 -53.28 19.23 36.27
C TYR A 1023 -53.78 19.65 37.66
N ARG A 1024 -53.29 19.00 38.71
CA ARG A 1024 -53.68 19.31 40.10
C ARG A 1024 -52.82 20.44 40.69
N THR A 1025 -51.53 20.33 40.46
CA THR A 1025 -50.50 21.27 40.90
C THR A 1025 -49.78 21.79 39.67
N ILE A 1026 -49.57 23.11 39.61
CA ILE A 1026 -48.77 23.75 38.57
C ILE A 1026 -47.60 24.44 39.26
N SER A 1027 -46.40 24.21 38.73
CA SER A 1027 -45.16 24.84 39.15
C SER A 1027 -44.58 25.62 37.98
N LEU A 1028 -44.35 26.91 38.19
CA LEU A 1028 -43.60 27.77 37.29
C LEU A 1028 -42.23 28.01 37.92
N ASP A 1029 -41.21 27.39 37.36
CA ASP A 1029 -39.81 27.52 37.75
C ASP A 1029 -39.16 28.52 36.78
N LEU A 1030 -39.16 29.79 37.18
CA LEU A 1030 -38.60 30.90 36.43
C LEU A 1030 -37.06 30.88 36.56
N GLY A 1031 -36.33 31.17 35.49
CA GLY A 1031 -34.87 31.05 35.46
C GLY A 1031 -34.14 31.94 36.47
N SER A 1032 -32.81 31.84 36.50
CA SER A 1032 -31.95 32.80 37.21
C SER A 1032 -30.61 32.93 36.47
N ALA A 1033 -30.52 33.80 35.45
CA ALA A 1033 -29.21 34.16 34.90
C ALA A 1033 -28.62 35.22 35.82
N GLY A 1034 -27.69 34.81 36.69
CA GLY A 1034 -27.26 35.59 37.87
C GLY A 1034 -26.51 36.91 37.63
N THR A 1035 -26.83 37.69 36.58
CA THR A 1035 -26.30 39.02 36.29
C THR A 1035 -27.24 39.98 35.51
N VAL A 1036 -28.47 39.59 35.12
CA VAL A 1036 -29.42 40.43 34.34
C VAL A 1036 -30.83 40.34 34.90
N ASP A 1037 -31.60 41.42 34.83
CA ASP A 1037 -32.99 41.46 35.27
C ASP A 1037 -33.91 40.75 34.27
N GLU A 1038 -34.73 39.83 34.75
CA GLU A 1038 -35.66 39.04 33.93
C GLU A 1038 -37.12 39.43 34.22
N ALA A 1039 -37.87 39.79 33.18
CA ALA A 1039 -39.30 40.13 33.30
C ALA A 1039 -40.17 39.09 32.59
N TYR A 1040 -40.96 38.37 33.38
CA TYR A 1040 -41.86 37.31 32.94
C TYR A 1040 -43.30 37.84 32.87
N THR A 1041 -43.97 37.76 31.73
CA THR A 1041 -45.38 38.19 31.59
C THR A 1041 -46.19 37.12 30.88
N PHE A 1042 -47.22 36.60 31.54
CA PHE A 1042 -48.09 35.56 31.00
C PHE A 1042 -49.55 35.87 31.30
N ASP A 1043 -50.47 35.56 30.39
CA ASP A 1043 -51.87 35.36 30.76
C ASP A 1043 -52.10 33.88 31.07
N PHE A 1044 -52.61 33.57 32.26
CA PHE A 1044 -52.70 32.20 32.75
C PHE A 1044 -54.16 31.75 32.80
N ASP A 1045 -54.54 30.80 31.95
CA ASP A 1045 -55.91 30.27 31.89
C ASP A 1045 -55.97 28.79 32.28
N LEU A 1046 -57.00 28.48 33.07
CA LEU A 1046 -57.27 27.16 33.60
C LEU A 1046 -58.51 26.61 32.91
N LEU A 1047 -58.29 25.65 32.01
CA LEU A 1047 -59.35 25.10 31.17
C LEU A 1047 -60.29 24.20 31.97
N ASP A 1048 -61.57 24.19 31.56
CA ASP A 1048 -62.59 23.29 32.10
C ASP A 1048 -62.40 21.84 31.59
N GLN A 1049 -63.22 20.89 32.06
CA GLN A 1049 -63.10 19.48 31.64
C GLN A 1049 -63.32 19.27 30.12
N ASP A 1050 -63.97 20.22 29.44
CA ASP A 1050 -64.26 20.19 28.01
C ASP A 1050 -63.26 21.06 27.21
N GLY A 1051 -62.20 21.57 27.86
CA GLY A 1051 -61.14 22.37 27.24
C GLY A 1051 -61.51 23.83 27.00
N ARG A 1052 -62.55 24.36 27.65
CA ARG A 1052 -63.00 25.75 27.45
C ARG A 1052 -62.28 26.72 28.36
N GLN A 1053 -62.10 27.94 27.86
CA GLN A 1053 -61.49 29.07 28.57
C GLN A 1053 -62.50 29.85 29.39
N ARG A 1054 -62.05 30.63 30.39
CA ARG A 1054 -62.95 31.47 31.21
C ARG A 1054 -63.80 32.43 30.36
N GLU A 1055 -63.22 32.97 29.30
CA GLU A 1055 -63.90 33.94 28.43
C GLU A 1055 -64.98 33.29 27.54
N ASP A 1056 -64.98 31.95 27.45
CA ASP A 1056 -66.02 31.22 26.76
C ASP A 1056 -67.33 31.29 27.55
N GLY A 1057 -68.41 31.72 26.90
CA GLY A 1057 -69.73 31.86 27.52
C GLY A 1057 -70.39 30.56 28.02
N ALA A 1058 -69.67 29.43 28.00
CA ALA A 1058 -70.07 28.11 28.48
C ALA A 1058 -69.01 27.45 29.39
N TYR A 1059 -68.07 28.24 29.93
CA TYR A 1059 -67.06 27.78 30.89
C TYR A 1059 -67.67 27.30 32.20
N GLU A 1060 -67.27 26.11 32.66
CA GLU A 1060 -67.75 25.51 33.91
C GLU A 1060 -66.62 25.46 34.96
N ALA A 1061 -66.49 26.52 35.77
CA ALA A 1061 -65.42 26.71 36.75
C ALA A 1061 -65.33 25.59 37.81
N ASP A 1062 -66.43 24.90 38.12
CA ASP A 1062 -66.46 23.78 39.08
C ASP A 1062 -65.77 22.52 38.54
N SER A 1063 -65.68 22.39 37.21
CA SER A 1063 -65.02 21.28 36.50
C SER A 1063 -63.53 21.48 36.27
N VAL A 1064 -62.98 22.65 36.60
CA VAL A 1064 -61.54 22.91 36.54
C VAL A 1064 -60.80 22.09 37.61
N TYR A 1065 -59.71 21.42 37.22
CA TYR A 1065 -59.01 20.47 38.10
C TYR A 1065 -57.90 21.07 38.99
N ALA A 1066 -57.27 22.17 38.55
CA ALA A 1066 -56.16 22.80 39.26
C ALA A 1066 -56.53 23.30 40.66
N ARG A 1067 -55.61 23.15 41.62
CA ARG A 1067 -55.82 23.60 43.02
C ARG A 1067 -54.66 24.40 43.60
N SER A 1068 -53.46 24.22 43.08
CA SER A 1068 -52.24 24.87 43.58
C SER A 1068 -51.42 25.38 42.42
N LEU A 1069 -51.05 26.66 42.48
CA LEU A 1069 -50.09 27.30 41.61
C LEU A 1069 -48.89 27.71 42.45
N VAL A 1070 -47.70 27.25 42.08
CA VAL A 1070 -46.45 27.55 42.77
C VAL A 1070 -45.53 28.26 41.80
N VAL A 1071 -44.98 29.40 42.21
CA VAL A 1071 -43.97 30.12 41.45
C VAL A 1071 -42.66 30.12 42.24
N THR A 1072 -41.59 29.71 41.59
CA THR A 1072 -40.24 29.63 42.15
C THR A 1072 -39.22 30.19 41.18
N GLY A 1073 -37.99 30.47 41.63
CA GLY A 1073 -36.92 30.97 40.77
C GLY A 1073 -36.58 32.42 41.01
N GLY A 1074 -36.03 33.10 39.99
CA GLY A 1074 -35.42 34.43 40.11
C GLY A 1074 -34.04 34.38 40.77
N GLY A 1075 -33.32 35.49 40.85
CA GLY A 1075 -31.95 35.46 41.36
C GLY A 1075 -31.19 36.76 41.54
N ASP A 1076 -31.46 37.86 40.81
CA ASP A 1076 -30.68 39.09 41.01
C ASP A 1076 -31.36 40.05 41.98
N GLN A 1077 -30.55 40.55 42.92
CA GLN A 1077 -30.81 41.80 43.59
C GLN A 1077 -29.79 42.79 43.04
N GLY A 1078 -30.23 43.60 42.08
CA GLY A 1078 -29.67 44.93 41.90
C GLY A 1078 -29.46 45.56 43.28
N ALA A 1079 -28.33 46.23 43.47
CA ALA A 1079 -27.91 46.70 44.79
C ALA A 1079 -29.07 47.41 45.52
N ALA A 1080 -29.32 47.02 46.79
CA ALA A 1080 -30.41 47.53 47.62
C ALA A 1080 -30.71 49.02 47.38
N GLY A 1081 -31.90 49.31 46.83
CA GLY A 1081 -32.39 50.67 46.55
C GLY A 1081 -32.34 51.13 45.09
N ASP A 1082 -32.02 50.28 44.12
CA ASP A 1082 -32.22 50.59 42.70
C ASP A 1082 -33.64 50.19 42.24
N ALA A 1083 -34.35 51.10 41.59
CA ALA A 1083 -35.74 50.90 41.15
C ALA A 1083 -35.85 50.15 39.79
N GLY A 1084 -34.72 49.81 39.19
CA GLY A 1084 -34.56 48.84 38.12
C GLY A 1084 -33.41 47.94 38.54
N GLY A 1085 -33.65 46.63 38.64
CA GLY A 1085 -32.69 45.71 39.26
C GLY A 1085 -33.29 44.42 39.84
N VAL A 1086 -34.54 44.04 39.55
CA VAL A 1086 -35.16 42.86 40.20
C VAL A 1086 -36.01 42.10 39.20
N ASP A 1087 -35.85 40.78 39.17
CA ASP A 1087 -36.70 39.87 38.40
C ASP A 1087 -38.17 40.09 38.73
N SER A 1088 -39.04 39.99 37.73
CA SER A 1088 -40.47 40.20 37.92
C SER A 1088 -41.31 39.16 37.20
N VAL A 1089 -42.49 38.87 37.75
CA VAL A 1089 -43.49 38.01 37.12
C VAL A 1089 -44.86 38.69 37.16
N ASP A 1090 -45.53 38.75 36.02
CA ASP A 1090 -46.95 39.09 35.88
C ASP A 1090 -47.70 37.84 35.41
N LEU A 1091 -48.61 37.34 36.27
CA LEU A 1091 -49.43 36.15 35.98
C LEU A 1091 -50.79 36.47 35.34
N GLY A 1092 -51.11 37.75 35.13
CA GLY A 1092 -52.44 38.13 34.69
C GLY A 1092 -53.51 37.81 35.73
N THR A 1093 -54.67 37.31 35.28
CA THR A 1093 -55.84 37.09 36.15
C THR A 1093 -56.15 35.61 36.36
N VAL A 1094 -55.85 35.09 37.55
CA VAL A 1094 -56.26 33.74 37.99
C VAL A 1094 -57.61 33.77 38.73
N THR A 1095 -58.15 32.60 39.07
CA THR A 1095 -59.48 32.48 39.67
C THR A 1095 -59.46 31.68 40.98
N ASN A 1096 -60.53 31.80 41.78
CA ASN A 1096 -60.71 31.08 43.05
C ASN A 1096 -60.92 29.55 42.90
N VAL A 1097 -60.77 29.00 41.69
CA VAL A 1097 -60.62 27.55 41.51
C VAL A 1097 -59.33 27.04 42.18
N LEU A 1098 -58.30 27.89 42.26
CA LEU A 1098 -57.07 27.68 43.01
C LEU A 1098 -57.29 27.95 44.50
N SER A 1099 -56.98 26.97 45.35
CA SER A 1099 -57.02 27.14 46.81
C SER A 1099 -55.69 27.63 47.39
N ASP A 1100 -54.62 27.56 46.61
CA ASP A 1100 -53.25 27.87 47.02
C ASP A 1100 -52.51 28.50 45.84
N ILE A 1101 -52.08 29.75 46.01
CA ILE A 1101 -51.23 30.49 45.09
C ILE A 1101 -49.99 30.84 45.89
N ASN A 1102 -48.84 30.26 45.52
CA ASN A 1102 -47.66 30.28 46.35
C ASN A 1102 -46.46 30.91 45.63
N PHE A 1103 -46.15 32.14 46.02
CA PHE A 1103 -44.97 32.89 45.58
C PHE A 1103 -43.79 32.77 46.55
N GLY A 1104 -43.91 31.95 47.61
CA GLY A 1104 -42.93 31.87 48.69
C GLY A 1104 -41.53 31.42 48.26
N GLY A 1105 -41.40 30.79 47.09
CA GLY A 1105 -40.12 30.36 46.52
C GLY A 1105 -39.59 31.24 45.39
N PHE A 1106 -40.31 32.30 45.01
CA PHE A 1106 -39.86 33.25 43.98
C PHE A 1106 -39.06 34.39 44.61
N VAL A 1107 -37.96 34.75 43.96
CA VAL A 1107 -37.03 35.82 44.32
C VAL A 1107 -37.19 36.93 43.29
N GLY A 1108 -38.22 37.75 43.46
CA GLY A 1108 -38.54 38.83 42.53
C GLY A 1108 -39.90 39.47 42.79
N ARG A 1109 -40.22 40.55 42.08
CA ARG A 1109 -41.50 41.27 42.18
C ARG A 1109 -42.63 40.49 41.52
N VAL A 1110 -43.77 40.39 42.18
CA VAL A 1110 -44.95 39.69 41.66
C VAL A 1110 -46.07 40.69 41.33
N THR A 1111 -46.67 40.53 40.16
CA THR A 1111 -47.95 41.14 39.77
C THR A 1111 -48.94 40.02 39.47
N ALA A 1112 -50.13 40.06 40.05
CA ALA A 1112 -51.19 39.08 39.77
C ALA A 1112 -52.57 39.64 40.14
N ALA A 1113 -53.62 39.09 39.52
CA ALA A 1113 -54.99 39.34 39.90
C ALA A 1113 -55.74 38.04 40.23
N LEU A 1114 -56.65 38.11 41.19
CA LEU A 1114 -57.61 37.06 41.52
C LEU A 1114 -59.02 37.55 41.19
N ASP A 1115 -59.67 36.88 40.25
CA ASP A 1115 -61.09 37.06 39.95
C ASP A 1115 -61.90 35.98 40.68
N VAL A 1116 -62.76 36.41 41.60
CA VAL A 1116 -63.63 35.52 42.37
C VAL A 1116 -64.91 35.29 41.57
N ILE A 1117 -65.03 34.10 40.98
CA ILE A 1117 -66.13 33.76 40.07
C ILE A 1117 -67.38 33.35 40.86
N ASP A 1118 -68.48 34.09 40.67
CA ASP A 1118 -69.84 33.76 41.14
C ASP A 1118 -70.60 32.94 40.08
N VAL A 1119 -70.80 31.66 40.34
CA VAL A 1119 -71.71 30.82 39.53
C VAL A 1119 -73.09 30.85 40.18
N ALA A 1120 -74.02 31.57 39.56
CA ALA A 1120 -75.41 31.76 40.04
C ALA A 1120 -76.27 30.47 40.14
N LEU A 1121 -75.68 29.28 40.18
CA LEU A 1121 -76.33 27.97 40.34
C LEU A 1121 -75.49 27.04 41.24
N ALA A 1122 -75.78 27.06 42.54
CA ALA A 1122 -75.46 26.04 43.56
C ALA A 1122 -74.00 25.85 44.04
N ASP A 1123 -73.68 26.45 45.20
CA ASP A 1123 -72.84 25.96 46.32
C ASP A 1123 -71.48 25.24 46.06
N SER A 1124 -70.77 25.39 44.92
CA SER A 1124 -69.65 24.47 44.61
C SER A 1124 -68.25 25.05 44.36
N VAL A 1125 -68.06 26.37 44.26
CA VAL A 1125 -66.72 26.99 44.09
C VAL A 1125 -66.38 28.01 45.19
N ASP A 1126 -67.04 27.94 46.35
CA ASP A 1126 -66.71 28.71 47.56
C ASP A 1126 -65.43 28.14 48.23
N ARG A 1127 -64.29 28.27 47.56
CA ARG A 1127 -63.00 27.78 48.03
C ARG A 1127 -62.19 28.95 48.52
N ASN A 1128 -61.72 28.91 49.75
CA ASN A 1128 -60.81 29.92 50.25
C ASN A 1128 -59.46 29.81 49.52
N THR A 1129 -58.91 30.94 49.11
CA THR A 1129 -57.60 31.02 48.45
C THR A 1129 -56.56 31.46 49.47
N ILE A 1130 -55.43 30.78 49.52
CA ILE A 1130 -54.25 31.25 50.25
C ILE A 1130 -53.26 31.81 49.23
N VAL A 1131 -52.91 33.08 49.37
CA VAL A 1131 -51.84 33.73 48.61
C VAL A 1131 -50.61 33.80 49.52
N THR A 1132 -49.61 32.95 49.27
CA THR A 1132 -48.36 32.95 50.04
C THR A 1132 -47.38 33.95 49.43
N VAL A 1133 -46.94 34.92 50.23
CA VAL A 1133 -46.10 36.05 49.83
C VAL A 1133 -44.72 35.94 50.49
N ASN A 1134 -43.66 36.17 49.71
CA ASN A 1134 -42.27 36.21 50.17
C ASN A 1134 -41.85 37.64 50.55
N GLY A 1135 -40.56 37.87 50.81
CA GLY A 1135 -40.00 39.18 51.18
C GLY A 1135 -39.92 40.22 50.04
N TYR A 1136 -40.36 39.90 48.83
CA TYR A 1136 -40.27 40.77 47.65
C TYR A 1136 -41.61 41.47 47.36
N GLY A 1137 -41.57 42.54 46.58
CA GLY A 1137 -42.72 43.38 46.25
C GLY A 1137 -43.84 42.61 45.58
N LEU A 1138 -45.08 42.97 45.93
CA LEU A 1138 -46.29 42.34 45.42
C LEU A 1138 -47.25 43.45 44.97
N ASP A 1139 -47.81 43.34 43.76
CA ASP A 1139 -48.97 44.10 43.32
C ASP A 1139 -50.09 43.11 43.00
N PHE A 1140 -51.03 42.96 43.93
CA PHE A 1140 -52.11 41.99 43.84
C PHE A 1140 -53.47 42.67 43.74
N THR A 1141 -54.28 42.31 42.74
CA THR A 1141 -55.65 42.82 42.61
C THR A 1141 -56.67 41.71 42.82
N GLU A 1142 -57.47 41.84 43.87
CA GLU A 1142 -58.65 40.99 44.10
C GLU A 1142 -59.88 41.66 43.49
N THR A 1143 -60.64 40.92 42.66
CA THR A 1143 -61.91 41.38 42.09
C THR A 1143 -63.02 40.45 42.54
N THR A 1144 -63.95 40.96 43.34
CA THR A 1144 -65.07 40.20 43.90
C THR A 1144 -66.38 40.58 43.19
N ALA A 1145 -67.05 39.62 42.55
CA ALA A 1145 -68.32 39.83 41.86
C ALA A 1145 -69.54 39.54 42.78
N GLY A 1146 -69.85 40.40 43.74
CA GLY A 1146 -71.12 40.32 44.49
C GLY A 1146 -71.08 39.52 45.81
N THR A 1147 -72.21 38.96 46.23
CA THR A 1147 -72.44 38.42 47.60
C THR A 1147 -71.90 36.99 47.83
N ASP A 1148 -70.75 36.65 47.25
CA ASP A 1148 -70.20 35.28 47.26
C ASP A 1148 -69.34 34.97 48.51
N SER A 1149 -69.42 33.74 49.04
CA SER A 1149 -68.75 33.30 50.28
C SER A 1149 -67.30 32.84 50.04
N HIS A 1150 -66.38 33.80 49.89
CA HIS A 1150 -64.97 33.55 49.66
C HIS A 1150 -64.03 34.25 50.67
N ILE A 1151 -63.00 33.54 51.17
CA ILE A 1151 -61.93 34.16 51.97
C ILE A 1151 -60.60 34.05 51.24
N THR A 1152 -59.99 35.20 50.94
CA THR A 1152 -58.60 35.30 50.49
C THR A 1152 -57.68 35.52 51.69
N THR A 1153 -56.72 34.64 51.92
CA THR A 1153 -55.70 34.80 52.96
C THR A 1153 -54.36 35.15 52.34
N PHE A 1154 -53.90 36.39 52.50
CA PHE A 1154 -52.55 36.82 52.18
C PHE A 1154 -51.61 36.43 53.32
N LYS A 1155 -50.80 35.40 53.11
CA LYS A 1155 -49.89 34.83 54.08
C LYS A 1155 -48.46 35.28 53.81
N PHE A 1156 -47.96 36.19 54.62
CA PHE A 1156 -46.61 36.71 54.53
C PHE A 1156 -45.66 35.79 55.30
N THR A 1157 -44.57 35.36 54.67
CA THR A 1157 -43.72 34.27 55.20
C THR A 1157 -42.38 34.72 55.77
N VAL A 1158 -41.87 35.86 55.32
CA VAL A 1158 -40.61 36.49 55.77
C VAL A 1158 -40.75 38.01 55.68
N ASP A 1159 -39.90 38.73 56.41
CA ASP A 1159 -39.80 40.20 56.33
C ASP A 1159 -39.46 40.65 54.90
N ALA A 1160 -39.81 41.90 54.55
CA ALA A 1160 -39.42 42.50 53.29
C ALA A 1160 -37.89 42.51 53.18
N VAL A 1161 -37.36 42.22 51.98
CA VAL A 1161 -35.91 42.16 51.75
C VAL A 1161 -35.26 43.54 51.72
N ALA A 1162 -36.04 44.59 51.47
CA ALA A 1162 -35.63 46.00 51.51
C ALA A 1162 -36.82 46.91 51.83
N ASP A 1163 -36.53 48.13 52.26
CA ASP A 1163 -37.49 49.19 52.57
C ASP A 1163 -38.21 49.77 51.34
N THR A 1164 -37.81 49.34 50.14
CA THR A 1164 -38.44 49.67 48.85
C THR A 1164 -39.47 48.63 48.38
N GLU A 1165 -39.60 47.49 49.07
CA GLU A 1165 -40.52 46.42 48.69
C GLU A 1165 -41.90 46.64 49.32
N ASP A 1166 -42.82 47.22 48.55
CA ASP A 1166 -44.20 47.39 48.95
C ASP A 1166 -45.05 46.16 48.61
N TRP A 1167 -45.90 45.73 49.54
CA TRP A 1167 -46.95 44.75 49.30
C TRP A 1167 -48.29 45.45 49.09
N ILE A 1168 -48.65 45.69 47.84
CA ILE A 1168 -49.85 46.39 47.42
C ILE A 1168 -50.97 45.37 47.17
N ILE A 1169 -52.11 45.59 47.82
CA ILE A 1169 -53.32 44.80 47.63
C ILE A 1169 -54.48 45.74 47.28
N THR A 1170 -55.05 45.55 46.09
CA THR A 1170 -56.23 46.27 45.61
C THR A 1170 -57.45 45.36 45.71
N GLY A 1171 -58.60 45.89 46.15
CA GLY A 1171 -59.83 45.11 46.29
C GLY A 1171 -59.93 44.27 47.57
N PHE A 1172 -59.09 44.55 48.58
CA PHE A 1172 -59.11 43.86 49.87
C PHE A 1172 -60.46 44.02 50.59
N ASP A 1173 -61.11 42.90 50.91
CA ASP A 1173 -62.43 42.87 51.53
C ASP A 1173 -62.33 43.00 53.06
N ALA A 1174 -62.47 44.24 53.56
CA ALA A 1174 -62.39 44.57 54.97
C ALA A 1174 -63.69 44.27 55.75
N PHE A 1175 -63.58 43.85 57.02
CA PHE A 1175 -64.72 43.39 57.82
C PHE A 1175 -65.79 44.46 58.04
N GLY A 1176 -65.41 45.74 58.07
CA GLY A 1176 -66.32 46.87 58.22
C GLY A 1176 -67.26 47.09 57.03
N VAL A 1177 -66.93 46.50 55.87
CA VAL A 1177 -67.69 46.63 54.61
C VAL A 1177 -68.24 45.30 54.09
N THR A 1178 -67.76 44.14 54.58
CA THR A 1178 -68.21 42.79 54.18
C THR A 1178 -68.67 41.95 55.39
N ASP A 1179 -68.86 40.63 55.24
CA ASP A 1179 -69.16 39.72 56.38
C ASP A 1179 -68.07 38.65 56.59
N LEU A 1180 -68.24 37.77 57.58
CA LEU A 1180 -67.25 36.74 57.93
C LEU A 1180 -67.06 35.66 56.86
N GLN A 1181 -67.92 35.61 55.84
CA GLN A 1181 -67.89 34.63 54.76
C GLN A 1181 -67.12 35.17 53.54
N THR A 1182 -66.91 36.49 53.46
CA THR A 1182 -66.43 37.18 52.25
C THR A 1182 -65.23 38.11 52.56
N LEU A 1183 -64.32 37.68 53.43
CA LEU A 1183 -63.31 38.54 54.05
C LEU A 1183 -61.90 38.25 53.52
N SER A 1184 -61.10 39.28 53.27
CA SER A 1184 -59.65 39.13 53.06
C SER A 1184 -58.89 39.16 54.40
N ILE A 1185 -57.94 38.25 54.59
CA ILE A 1185 -57.15 38.08 55.81
C ILE A 1185 -55.67 38.35 55.53
N LEU A 1186 -55.04 39.20 56.34
CA LEU A 1186 -53.60 39.33 56.42
C LEU A 1186 -53.06 38.38 57.50
N ASP A 1187 -52.43 37.27 57.08
CA ASP A 1187 -51.74 36.35 57.98
C ASP A 1187 -50.28 36.78 58.15
N LEU A 1188 -50.04 37.44 59.28
CA LEU A 1188 -48.75 38.02 59.68
C LEU A 1188 -48.02 37.14 60.71
N SER A 1189 -48.53 35.92 60.96
CA SER A 1189 -48.02 35.05 62.02
C SER A 1189 -46.55 34.67 61.85
N ALA A 1190 -46.06 34.54 60.60
CA ALA A 1190 -44.67 34.23 60.33
C ALA A 1190 -43.71 35.43 60.47
N LEU A 1191 -44.24 36.67 60.44
CA LEU A 1191 -43.47 37.90 60.64
C LEU A 1191 -43.21 38.20 62.13
N GLY A 1192 -43.77 37.42 63.05
CA GLY A 1192 -43.61 37.62 64.49
C GLY A 1192 -44.52 38.69 65.10
N VAL A 1193 -45.58 39.10 64.40
CA VAL A 1193 -46.61 40.00 64.93
C VAL A 1193 -47.53 39.21 65.88
N GLU A 1194 -47.58 39.58 67.17
CA GLU A 1194 -48.37 38.89 68.20
C GLU A 1194 -49.80 39.46 68.34
N GLY A 1195 -50.05 40.69 67.85
CA GLY A 1195 -51.39 41.27 67.79
C GLY A 1195 -51.48 42.66 67.15
N LEU A 1196 -52.69 43.22 67.05
CA LEU A 1196 -52.94 44.57 66.49
C LEU A 1196 -52.12 45.69 67.15
N ALA A 1197 -51.72 45.53 68.41
CA ALA A 1197 -50.92 46.53 69.13
C ALA A 1197 -49.51 46.70 68.55
N ASP A 1198 -49.03 45.68 67.84
CA ASP A 1198 -47.69 45.64 67.23
C ASP A 1198 -47.70 46.26 65.82
N LEU A 1199 -48.88 46.71 65.34
CA LEU A 1199 -49.08 47.31 64.03
C LEU A 1199 -49.38 48.82 64.10
N ASN A 1200 -48.91 49.55 63.10
CA ASN A 1200 -49.33 50.91 62.79
C ASN A 1200 -50.18 50.88 61.52
N ILE A 1201 -51.48 51.16 61.68
CA ILE A 1201 -52.48 51.16 60.59
C ILE A 1201 -52.93 52.61 60.38
N ALA A 1202 -52.55 53.20 59.24
CA ALA A 1202 -52.81 54.61 58.96
C ALA A 1202 -53.28 54.85 57.51
N ASP A 1203 -54.09 55.88 57.33
CA ASP A 1203 -54.44 56.42 56.00
C ASP A 1203 -53.25 57.23 55.47
N ASP A 1204 -52.83 56.97 54.23
CA ASP A 1204 -51.72 57.69 53.57
C ASP A 1204 -52.11 59.11 53.09
N GLY A 1205 -53.40 59.46 53.16
CA GLY A 1205 -53.96 60.72 52.67
C GLY A 1205 -54.35 60.71 51.20
N ALA A 1206 -54.14 59.60 50.50
CA ALA A 1206 -54.59 59.32 49.14
C ALA A 1206 -55.79 58.35 49.11
N GLY A 1207 -56.25 57.87 50.27
CA GLY A 1207 -57.38 56.96 50.41
C GLY A 1207 -56.99 55.49 50.49
N ASN A 1208 -55.70 55.19 50.75
CA ASN A 1208 -55.20 53.84 50.98
C ASN A 1208 -54.87 53.65 52.46
N THR A 1209 -55.01 52.42 52.95
CA THR A 1209 -54.55 52.05 54.30
C THR A 1209 -53.17 51.43 54.23
N VAL A 1210 -52.21 51.99 54.95
CA VAL A 1210 -50.85 51.47 55.09
C VAL A 1210 -50.72 50.77 56.44
N VAL A 1211 -50.31 49.50 56.44
CA VAL A 1211 -50.05 48.67 57.61
C VAL A 1211 -48.54 48.44 57.71
N THR A 1212 -47.94 48.94 58.79
CA THR A 1212 -46.51 48.79 59.12
C THR A 1212 -46.34 48.26 60.55
N SER A 1213 -45.13 47.89 60.96
CA SER A 1213 -44.82 47.44 62.33
C SER A 1213 -44.49 48.59 63.29
N ASN A 1214 -44.82 48.43 64.57
CA ASN A 1214 -44.39 49.31 65.67
C ASN A 1214 -43.00 48.91 66.26
N ASP A 1215 -42.47 47.72 65.94
CA ASP A 1215 -41.38 47.04 66.67
C ASP A 1215 -40.18 46.60 65.77
N ASN A 1216 -39.64 47.51 64.95
CA ASN A 1216 -38.43 47.26 64.11
C ASN A 1216 -38.53 46.07 63.13
N LEU A 1217 -39.73 45.59 62.78
CA LEU A 1217 -39.92 44.67 61.64
C LEU A 1217 -39.97 45.48 60.34
N ASP A 1218 -39.38 44.94 59.27
CA ASP A 1218 -39.25 45.61 57.97
C ASP A 1218 -40.33 45.09 57.01
N PHE A 1219 -41.51 45.74 57.01
CA PHE A 1219 -42.55 45.49 56.01
C PHE A 1219 -43.52 46.68 55.89
N GLN A 1220 -44.08 46.82 54.69
CA GLN A 1220 -45.14 47.78 54.37
C GLN A 1220 -46.21 47.12 53.50
N ILE A 1221 -47.44 46.99 54.04
CA ILE A 1221 -48.61 46.53 53.28
C ILE A 1221 -49.47 47.75 52.96
N ILE A 1222 -49.79 47.94 51.68
CA ILE A 1222 -50.66 49.01 51.20
C ILE A 1222 -51.97 48.38 50.71
N LEU A 1223 -53.07 48.68 51.42
CA LEU A 1223 -54.42 48.29 51.02
C LEU A 1223 -55.08 49.44 50.28
N ASN A 1224 -55.20 49.32 48.96
CA ASN A 1224 -55.75 50.36 48.10
C ASN A 1224 -57.27 50.51 48.32
N ALA A 1225 -57.72 51.75 48.46
CA ALA A 1225 -59.14 52.11 48.62
C ALA A 1225 -59.86 51.49 49.85
N VAL A 1226 -59.12 51.00 50.85
CA VAL A 1226 -59.67 50.53 52.13
C VAL A 1226 -59.51 51.61 53.19
N ALA A 1227 -60.54 51.92 53.97
CA ALA A 1227 -60.43 52.85 55.09
C ALA A 1227 -59.91 52.13 56.35
N PRO A 1228 -59.00 52.73 57.14
CA PRO A 1228 -58.47 52.08 58.35
C PRO A 1228 -59.54 51.70 59.38
N ALA A 1229 -60.67 52.42 59.38
CA ALA A 1229 -61.79 52.17 60.29
C ALA A 1229 -62.59 50.91 59.95
N ASP A 1230 -62.43 50.37 58.74
CA ASP A 1230 -63.13 49.18 58.27
C ASP A 1230 -62.35 47.89 58.58
N LEU A 1231 -61.09 48.00 59.05
CA LEU A 1231 -60.28 46.87 59.49
C LEU A 1231 -60.54 46.54 60.97
N SER A 1232 -60.59 45.24 61.29
CA SER A 1232 -60.71 44.74 62.67
C SER A 1232 -59.85 43.49 62.89
N ASN A 1233 -59.87 42.93 64.12
CA ASN A 1233 -59.13 41.68 64.44
C ASN A 1233 -59.46 40.53 63.48
N GLU A 1234 -60.66 40.53 62.92
CA GLU A 1234 -61.15 39.52 61.98
C GLU A 1234 -60.35 39.51 60.67
N ASN A 1235 -59.78 40.65 60.23
CA ASN A 1235 -58.94 40.76 59.03
C ASN A 1235 -57.49 40.31 59.25
N PHE A 1236 -57.08 39.93 60.46
CA PHE A 1236 -55.69 39.61 60.77
C PHE A 1236 -55.55 38.24 61.42
N ARG A 1237 -54.46 37.55 61.10
CA ARG A 1237 -54.01 36.37 61.80
C ARG A 1237 -52.60 36.60 62.34
N PHE A 1238 -52.44 36.36 63.65
CA PHE A 1238 -51.22 36.62 64.41
C PHE A 1238 -50.56 35.32 64.88
N ALA A 1239 -49.32 35.43 65.38
CA ALA A 1239 -48.47 34.32 65.84
C ALA A 1239 -49.00 33.54 67.05
#